data_AF-A0A817PLD1-F1
#
_entry.id   AF-A0A817PLD1-F1
#
_cell.length_a   1.000
_cell.length_b   1.000
_cell.length_c   1.000
_cell.angle_alpha   90.00
_cell.angle_beta   90.00
_cell.angle_gamma   90.00
#
_symmetry.space_group_name_H-M   'P 1'
#
loop_
_entity.id
_entity.type
_entity.pdbx_description
1 polymer ?
#
loop_
_entity_poly.entity_id
_entity_poly.type
_entity_poly.pdbx_seq_one_letter_code
_entity_poly.pdbx_strand_id
1 'polypeptide(L)'
;MATATLPIDHVHTEDNERRLGIFCLIWLDANTNSKDYRDTEQNLRSIINRLEKFHDITKCQKYISERSQYERVVMIVSGRMGEKIVPFIYKLRQVISIYVYCMDKGRNERWALHFTKVKAVITKLDKLVSRIRKDHRIQKIVEEPFSINIYTKGKSTDGVNGKFVFSQVLIDCLLRLQYTRKDKRELIKVCKNEHKDNHFELSNLHEFRKHYSPDKVLWWYTRDSFFYKTLNAVLRTENIHLTFLFRTFIADISHQLKYYQAKKSLRVYRGQMITSAELQTLQKYVGQFISVNSFFSSTVNKEQALSFLKVPGDTENLDAVLFEIVADPKVATSKPFADISAFSEFPGESEVLFMLGSIFRLDSVDRHSYGHISIIRMTLCSENESDLKNVLIDMKRELGSGQTNLRTLGTLLREMGKFDLAEKYLTRLLKELPLNYPILADLYQELSKVAALAGDYDKSVKYRQKSLTLNTDQLHNRTFLATMPISELKKNGYEFHNIQLMQPTETSPVGLKLTKQQNPLQYIITAVAKYTKADLAGLKVNDWLIKIENTDIRTTEFSEVSHTIRDLLTNAGLINMVIARKKTSISPSTSGEYDKRDIRLIVLNEAAGLDFNSFISENDSQLQTHFISSVQPLSLADKAGLRDGDRILTVNDIDVTHAIHEDVCRMMQTKKPLQLTVVNDPKYIELIENVKRNQTITEDSTVRSRSPARHVSSDPISDLKISPSKSLSPSPPIEDEDDGLSKHRRVLFTVGKVSIKIKHCILRKDPTYNGYGLVLRYQNGLHLIDQVEDDSPAYIAGLREDDIILYADKKNVQQLTHDDVKILIRKLSIKNMDIDLILMKKSDVPRYKNYEETNSINWKLIFDNILNTDTIPTEQSTSSSIHSSNDQKKRVM
;
A
#
# COMPACT_ATOMS: atom_id res chain seq x y z
N MET A 1 -21.15 43.39 6.60
CA MET A 1 -22.45 42.73 6.32
C MET A 1 -22.50 41.43 7.09
N ALA A 2 -23.64 41.05 7.67
CA ALA A 2 -23.73 39.86 8.53
C ALA A 2 -24.01 38.60 7.70
N THR A 3 -23.02 37.70 7.63
CA THR A 3 -23.21 36.32 7.15
C THR A 3 -23.70 35.46 8.31
N ALA A 4 -24.92 34.94 8.22
CA ALA A 4 -25.48 34.05 9.23
C ALA A 4 -24.83 32.65 9.18
N THR A 5 -23.71 32.48 9.89
CA THR A 5 -23.16 31.16 10.19
C THR A 5 -24.13 30.40 11.08
N LEU A 6 -24.71 29.31 10.56
CA LEU A 6 -25.38 28.32 11.39
C LEU A 6 -24.39 27.77 12.44
N PRO A 7 -24.80 27.56 13.70
CA PRO A 7 -23.90 27.07 14.73
C PRO A 7 -23.44 25.65 14.40
N ILE A 8 -22.12 25.47 14.37
CA ILE A 8 -21.50 24.14 14.43
C ILE A 8 -21.37 23.82 15.93
N ASP A 9 -22.14 22.85 16.42
CA ASP A 9 -22.17 22.45 17.85
C ASP A 9 -20.85 21.77 18.28
N HIS A 10 -19.81 22.57 18.48
CA HIS A 10 -18.49 22.15 18.99
C HIS A 10 -18.51 21.88 20.51
N VAL A 11 -19.35 20.94 20.96
CA VAL A 11 -19.32 20.41 22.34
C VAL A 11 -19.43 18.89 22.36
N HIS A 12 -18.42 18.20 21.83
CA HIS A 12 -18.24 16.75 21.97
C HIS A 12 -16.87 16.44 22.58
N THR A 13 -16.85 16.38 23.91
CA THR A 13 -15.69 15.93 24.70
C THR A 13 -15.48 14.42 24.58
N GLU A 14 -14.29 13.95 24.96
CA GLU A 14 -13.76 12.60 24.74
C GLU A 14 -14.66 11.42 25.17
N ASP A 15 -15.61 11.65 26.10
CA ASP A 15 -16.47 10.59 26.63
C ASP A 15 -17.56 10.12 25.63
N ASN A 16 -17.80 10.86 24.55
CA ASN A 16 -18.66 10.44 23.44
C ASN A 16 -17.99 9.44 22.47
N GLU A 17 -16.66 9.33 22.40
CA GLU A 17 -16.00 8.33 21.51
C GLU A 17 -16.26 6.87 21.92
N ARG A 18 -16.81 6.65 23.13
CA ARG A 18 -16.76 5.36 23.85
C ARG A 18 -18.01 4.48 23.75
N ARG A 19 -19.13 4.94 23.19
CA ARG A 19 -20.45 4.27 23.36
C ARG A 19 -20.97 3.68 22.05
N LEU A 20 -21.17 2.36 22.01
CA LEU A 20 -21.51 1.63 20.78
C LEU A 20 -23.01 1.30 20.68
N GLY A 21 -23.77 2.28 20.19
CA GLY A 21 -25.16 2.08 19.74
C GLY A 21 -26.13 3.14 20.27
N ILE A 22 -27.19 3.38 19.49
CA ILE A 22 -28.21 4.40 19.80
C ILE A 22 -29.20 3.95 20.89
N PHE A 23 -29.39 2.64 21.07
CA PHE A 23 -30.41 2.10 21.96
C PHE A 23 -29.92 1.95 23.41
N CYS A 24 -30.78 2.30 24.34
CA CYS A 24 -30.60 2.12 25.78
C CYS A 24 -31.87 1.49 26.36
N LEU A 25 -31.72 0.41 27.12
CA LEU A 25 -32.83 -0.24 27.83
C LEU A 25 -32.81 0.21 29.30
N ILE A 26 -33.87 0.87 29.74
CA ILE A 26 -34.00 1.36 31.12
C ILE A 26 -35.02 0.49 31.87
N TRP A 27 -34.62 -0.13 32.97
CA TRP A 27 -35.52 -0.88 33.86
C TRP A 27 -35.73 -0.10 35.17
N LEU A 28 -36.93 0.46 35.33
CA LEU A 28 -37.36 1.18 36.53
C LEU A 28 -38.28 0.29 37.36
N ASP A 29 -37.72 -0.35 38.39
CA ASP A 29 -38.44 -1.26 39.29
C ASP A 29 -37.82 -1.21 40.70
N ALA A 30 -38.66 -1.39 41.73
CA ALA A 30 -38.24 -1.35 43.12
C ALA A 30 -37.60 -2.67 43.61
N ASN A 31 -37.75 -3.78 42.87
CA ASN A 31 -37.28 -5.10 43.32
C ASN A 31 -36.69 -5.97 42.20
N THR A 32 -35.47 -5.66 41.75
CA THR A 32 -34.79 -6.37 40.64
C THR A 32 -33.86 -7.52 41.07
N ASN A 33 -33.87 -7.94 42.34
CA ASN A 33 -32.75 -8.71 42.92
C ASN A 33 -32.96 -10.23 43.01
N SER A 34 -34.08 -10.78 42.50
CA SER A 34 -34.28 -12.24 42.46
C SER A 34 -33.35 -12.92 41.43
N LYS A 35 -33.36 -14.25 41.37
CA LYS A 35 -32.65 -15.00 40.32
C LYS A 35 -33.27 -14.75 38.95
N ASP A 36 -34.59 -14.88 38.85
CA ASP A 36 -35.35 -14.77 37.59
C ASP A 36 -35.18 -13.39 36.93
N TYR A 37 -35.04 -12.33 37.72
CA TYR A 37 -34.72 -10.98 37.21
C TYR A 37 -33.31 -10.91 36.63
N ARG A 38 -32.31 -11.60 37.20
CA ARG A 38 -30.94 -11.66 36.65
C ARG A 38 -30.85 -12.48 35.38
N ASP A 39 -31.54 -13.63 35.34
CA ASP A 39 -31.64 -14.47 34.15
C ASP A 39 -32.41 -13.73 33.03
N THR A 40 -33.42 -12.93 33.40
CA THR A 40 -34.11 -12.01 32.49
C THR A 40 -33.21 -10.86 32.05
N GLU A 41 -32.40 -10.28 32.93
CA GLU A 41 -31.46 -9.19 32.59
C GLU A 41 -30.46 -9.63 31.53
N GLN A 42 -29.89 -10.83 31.64
CA GLN A 42 -29.00 -11.39 30.61
C GLN A 42 -29.74 -11.61 29.28
N ASN A 43 -30.96 -12.14 29.33
CA ASN A 43 -31.80 -12.27 28.14
C ASN A 43 -32.13 -10.93 27.49
N LEU A 44 -32.34 -9.86 28.26
CA LEU A 44 -32.56 -8.50 27.76
C LEU A 44 -31.26 -7.89 27.19
N ARG A 45 -30.10 -8.11 27.83
CA ARG A 45 -28.79 -7.67 27.32
C ARG A 45 -28.42 -8.34 25.99
N SER A 46 -28.90 -9.56 25.70
CA SER A 46 -28.75 -10.17 24.37
C SER A 46 -29.44 -9.37 23.24
N ILE A 47 -30.48 -8.61 23.58
CA ILE A 47 -31.29 -7.80 22.66
C ILE A 47 -30.77 -6.36 22.61
N ILE A 48 -30.63 -5.71 23.77
CA ILE A 48 -30.09 -4.35 23.92
C ILE A 48 -28.99 -4.40 24.99
N ASN A 49 -27.73 -4.42 24.54
CA ASN A 49 -26.55 -4.63 25.39
C ASN A 49 -26.45 -3.65 26.58
N ARG A 50 -26.78 -2.38 26.32
CA ARG A 50 -26.81 -1.31 27.33
C ARG A 50 -28.14 -1.34 28.07
N LEU A 51 -28.15 -2.02 29.21
CA LEU A 51 -29.26 -2.07 30.16
C LEU A 51 -28.89 -1.36 31.47
N GLU A 52 -29.67 -0.35 31.82
CA GLU A 52 -29.51 0.54 32.98
C GLU A 52 -30.67 0.30 33.98
N LYS A 53 -30.38 0.25 35.28
CA LYS A 53 -31.38 -0.08 36.33
C LYS A 53 -31.58 1.08 37.30
N PHE A 54 -32.84 1.35 37.63
CA PHE A 54 -33.24 2.42 38.55
C PHE A 54 -34.29 1.93 39.54
N HIS A 55 -34.17 2.38 40.79
CA HIS A 55 -35.16 2.15 41.86
C HIS A 55 -35.89 3.44 42.26
N ASP A 56 -35.52 4.57 41.65
CA ASP A 56 -35.96 5.92 41.99
C ASP A 56 -36.46 6.64 40.73
N ILE A 57 -37.69 7.19 40.81
CA ILE A 57 -38.36 7.86 39.67
C ILE A 57 -37.61 9.14 39.27
N THR A 58 -37.18 9.94 40.23
CA THR A 58 -36.54 11.25 40.01
C THR A 58 -35.18 11.09 39.34
N LYS A 59 -34.36 10.14 39.80
CA LYS A 59 -33.06 9.80 39.18
C LYS A 59 -33.25 9.24 37.77
N CYS A 60 -34.26 8.40 37.56
CA CYS A 60 -34.57 7.84 36.24
C CYS A 60 -35.06 8.91 35.27
N GLN A 61 -35.97 9.79 35.69
CA GLN A 61 -36.48 10.90 34.88
C GLN A 61 -35.37 11.88 34.54
N LYS A 62 -34.53 12.25 35.52
CA LYS A 62 -33.33 13.08 35.30
C LYS A 62 -32.41 12.46 34.26
N TYR A 63 -32.05 11.18 34.42
CA TYR A 63 -31.21 10.46 33.46
C TYR A 63 -31.83 10.40 32.05
N ILE A 64 -33.15 10.33 31.90
CA ILE A 64 -33.82 10.35 30.57
C ILE A 64 -33.82 11.76 29.95
N SER A 65 -33.96 12.81 30.77
CA SER A 65 -33.95 14.21 30.31
C SER A 65 -32.56 14.74 29.96
N GLU A 66 -31.51 14.26 30.63
CA GLU A 66 -30.10 14.63 30.35
C GLU A 66 -29.51 13.90 29.13
N ARG A 67 -30.31 13.10 28.40
CA ARG A 67 -29.88 12.30 27.25
C ARG A 67 -30.05 13.04 25.94
N SER A 68 -29.13 12.81 25.02
CA SER A 68 -29.20 13.32 23.65
C SER A 68 -30.48 12.84 22.95
N GLN A 69 -31.10 13.73 22.17
CA GLN A 69 -32.23 13.42 21.28
C GLN A 69 -31.94 12.34 20.22
N TYR A 70 -30.66 11.98 20.03
CA TYR A 70 -30.22 10.90 19.15
C TYR A 70 -30.16 9.52 19.84
N GLU A 71 -30.21 9.45 21.17
CA GLU A 71 -30.39 8.18 21.88
C GLU A 71 -31.84 7.68 21.78
N ARG A 72 -32.02 6.37 22.03
CA ARG A 72 -33.29 5.65 21.90
C ARG A 72 -33.56 4.79 23.14
N VAL A 73 -34.32 5.37 24.06
CA VAL A 73 -34.77 4.75 25.30
C VAL A 73 -35.94 3.81 25.02
N VAL A 74 -35.68 2.54 25.23
CA VAL A 74 -36.70 1.51 25.47
C VAL A 74 -36.83 1.37 26.99
N MET A 75 -38.04 1.35 27.52
CA MET A 75 -38.25 1.38 28.98
C MET A 75 -39.11 0.22 29.47
N ILE A 76 -38.70 -0.38 30.58
CA ILE A 76 -39.48 -1.32 31.40
C ILE A 76 -39.81 -0.59 32.70
N VAL A 77 -41.09 -0.54 33.08
CA VAL A 77 -41.55 0.11 34.32
C VAL A 77 -42.41 -0.84 35.14
N SER A 78 -42.24 -0.84 36.47
CA SER A 78 -43.23 -1.45 37.36
C SER A 78 -44.53 -0.64 37.32
N GLY A 79 -45.70 -1.29 37.43
CA GLY A 79 -47.01 -0.62 37.29
C GLY A 79 -47.17 0.68 38.10
N ARG A 80 -46.85 0.64 39.41
CA ARG A 80 -46.95 1.80 40.33
C ARG A 80 -45.96 2.93 40.01
N MET A 81 -44.85 2.63 39.34
CA MET A 81 -43.84 3.63 38.95
C MET A 81 -44.14 4.19 37.55
N GLY A 82 -44.64 3.35 36.64
CA GLY A 82 -45.14 3.72 35.32
C GLY A 82 -46.27 4.76 35.41
N GLU A 83 -47.28 4.49 36.25
CA GLU A 83 -48.43 5.38 36.51
C GLU A 83 -47.99 6.80 36.92
N LYS A 84 -46.79 6.94 37.52
CA LYS A 84 -46.19 8.22 37.93
C LYS A 84 -45.25 8.84 36.91
N ILE A 85 -44.35 8.07 36.29
CA ILE A 85 -43.29 8.63 35.42
C ILE A 85 -43.74 8.84 33.97
N VAL A 86 -44.58 7.95 33.43
CA VAL A 86 -44.99 7.97 32.01
C VAL A 86 -45.58 9.32 31.58
N PRO A 87 -46.46 9.99 32.35
CA PRO A 87 -47.01 11.30 32.00
C PRO A 87 -45.96 12.39 31.72
N PHE A 88 -44.78 12.31 32.32
CA PHE A 88 -43.71 13.30 32.14
C PHE A 88 -42.77 12.97 30.98
N ILE A 89 -42.61 11.69 30.64
CA ILE A 89 -41.59 11.25 29.66
C ILE A 89 -42.17 10.84 28.29
N TYR A 90 -43.47 10.56 28.17
CA TYR A 90 -44.02 10.01 26.91
C TYR A 90 -43.85 10.97 25.70
N LYS A 91 -43.86 12.28 25.92
CA LYS A 91 -43.65 13.28 24.86
C LYS A 91 -42.19 13.39 24.39
N LEU A 92 -41.22 12.92 25.18
CA LEU A 92 -39.80 13.02 24.84
C LEU A 92 -39.45 12.18 23.61
N ARG A 93 -38.76 12.75 22.62
CA ARG A 93 -38.42 12.07 21.35
C ARG A 93 -37.57 10.82 21.59
N GLN A 94 -36.59 10.91 22.51
CA GLN A 94 -35.69 9.81 22.84
C GLN A 94 -36.40 8.60 23.45
N VAL A 95 -37.58 8.75 24.06
CA VAL A 95 -38.38 7.61 24.55
C VAL A 95 -39.25 7.09 23.41
N ILE A 96 -39.00 5.84 22.97
CA ILE A 96 -39.69 5.25 21.81
C ILE A 96 -40.70 4.15 22.17
N SER A 97 -40.50 3.42 23.26
CA SER A 97 -41.43 2.38 23.71
C SER A 97 -41.29 2.09 25.19
N ILE A 98 -42.43 1.90 25.84
CA ILE A 98 -42.56 1.65 27.27
C ILE A 98 -43.35 0.35 27.47
N TYR A 99 -42.86 -0.52 28.35
CA TYR A 99 -43.51 -1.79 28.71
C TYR A 99 -43.79 -1.79 30.21
N VAL A 100 -45.04 -2.01 30.58
CA VAL A 100 -45.43 -2.05 32.00
C VAL A 100 -45.37 -3.49 32.47
N TYR A 101 -44.45 -3.80 33.38
CA TYR A 101 -44.38 -5.09 34.05
C TYR A 101 -45.14 -5.02 35.38
N CYS A 102 -46.16 -5.85 35.54
CA CYS A 102 -46.99 -5.87 36.75
C CYS A 102 -47.83 -7.14 36.87
N MET A 103 -48.18 -7.51 38.11
CA MET A 103 -49.10 -8.64 38.37
C MET A 103 -50.56 -8.25 38.10
N ASP A 104 -50.98 -7.06 38.57
CA ASP A 104 -52.30 -6.49 38.32
C ASP A 104 -52.37 -5.85 36.93
N LYS A 105 -52.61 -6.67 35.91
CA LYS A 105 -52.76 -6.22 34.53
C LYS A 105 -53.96 -5.27 34.35
N GLY A 106 -55.11 -5.63 34.93
CA GLY A 106 -56.40 -4.98 34.70
C GLY A 106 -56.55 -3.58 35.31
N ARG A 107 -55.76 -3.22 36.34
CA ARG A 107 -55.59 -1.82 36.74
C ARG A 107 -54.70 -1.06 35.76
N ASN A 108 -53.54 -1.63 35.43
CA ASN A 108 -52.49 -0.88 34.73
C ASN A 108 -52.81 -0.63 33.25
N GLU A 109 -53.61 -1.50 32.60
CA GLU A 109 -54.11 -1.22 31.25
C GLU A 109 -54.96 0.06 31.17
N ARG A 110 -55.72 0.39 32.21
CA ARG A 110 -56.60 1.58 32.21
C ARG A 110 -55.84 2.88 32.04
N TRP A 111 -54.72 3.06 32.76
CA TRP A 111 -53.89 4.26 32.58
C TRP A 111 -53.00 4.14 31.35
N ALA A 112 -52.45 2.95 31.06
CA ALA A 112 -51.55 2.71 29.93
C ALA A 112 -52.15 3.07 28.57
N LEU A 113 -53.45 2.77 28.36
CA LEU A 113 -54.16 3.06 27.10
C LEU A 113 -54.17 4.54 26.69
N HIS A 114 -53.95 5.46 27.62
CA HIS A 114 -53.88 6.91 27.34
C HIS A 114 -52.54 7.35 26.71
N PHE A 115 -51.55 6.45 26.60
CA PHE A 115 -50.18 6.80 26.18
C PHE A 115 -49.71 5.90 25.02
N THR A 116 -49.71 6.43 23.79
CA THR A 116 -49.37 5.71 22.53
C THR A 116 -48.00 5.05 22.48
N LYS A 117 -47.08 5.46 23.37
CA LYS A 117 -45.75 4.85 23.54
C LYS A 117 -45.71 3.66 24.50
N VAL A 118 -46.75 3.42 25.29
CA VAL A 118 -46.87 2.21 26.10
C VAL A 118 -47.35 1.07 25.20
N LYS A 119 -46.46 0.12 24.90
CA LYS A 119 -46.70 -0.92 23.87
C LYS A 119 -47.36 -2.18 24.41
N ALA A 120 -47.23 -2.47 25.71
CA ALA A 120 -47.93 -3.56 26.37
C ALA A 120 -47.91 -3.44 27.91
N VAL A 121 -48.91 -4.05 28.55
CA VAL A 121 -48.92 -4.38 29.98
C VAL A 121 -48.76 -5.91 30.12
N ILE A 122 -47.72 -6.35 30.83
CA ILE A 122 -47.21 -7.72 30.79
C ILE A 122 -47.03 -8.29 32.20
N THR A 123 -47.46 -9.56 32.39
CA THR A 123 -47.47 -10.29 33.67
C THR A 123 -46.42 -11.39 33.81
N LYS A 124 -45.62 -11.67 32.76
CA LYS A 124 -44.57 -12.71 32.77
C LYS A 124 -43.30 -12.23 32.07
N LEU A 125 -42.14 -12.51 32.65
CA LEU A 125 -40.83 -12.04 32.16
C LEU A 125 -40.50 -12.59 30.76
N ASP A 126 -40.81 -13.85 30.45
CA ASP A 126 -40.58 -14.42 29.10
C ASP A 126 -41.41 -13.70 28.02
N LYS A 127 -42.63 -13.29 28.36
CA LYS A 127 -43.50 -12.49 27.48
C LYS A 127 -42.99 -11.05 27.32
N LEU A 128 -42.30 -10.51 28.32
CA LEU A 128 -41.63 -9.21 28.25
C LEU A 128 -40.41 -9.28 27.33
N VAL A 129 -39.52 -10.25 27.54
CA VAL A 129 -38.33 -10.50 26.70
C VAL A 129 -38.72 -10.75 25.24
N SER A 130 -39.68 -11.64 24.98
CA SER A 130 -40.10 -11.98 23.61
C SER A 130 -40.81 -10.81 22.91
N ARG A 131 -41.62 -10.02 23.63
CA ARG A 131 -42.22 -8.79 23.07
C ARG A 131 -41.15 -7.75 22.74
N ILE A 132 -40.24 -7.47 23.67
CA ILE A 132 -39.12 -6.53 23.45
C ILE A 132 -38.25 -7.00 22.27
N ARG A 133 -37.93 -8.30 22.15
CA ARG A 133 -37.16 -8.85 21.03
C ARG A 133 -37.86 -8.64 19.68
N LYS A 134 -39.19 -8.81 19.61
CA LYS A 134 -39.95 -8.57 18.38
C LYS A 134 -39.99 -7.08 18.01
N ASP A 135 -40.36 -6.25 18.96
CA ASP A 135 -40.55 -4.81 18.71
C ASP A 135 -39.20 -4.11 18.47
N HIS A 136 -38.13 -4.52 19.15
CA HIS A 136 -36.79 -3.99 18.94
C HIS A 136 -36.25 -4.29 17.53
N ARG A 137 -36.55 -5.46 16.93
CA ARG A 137 -36.20 -5.75 15.53
C ARG A 137 -36.83 -4.73 14.57
N ILE A 138 -38.07 -4.31 14.82
CA ILE A 138 -38.76 -3.28 14.02
C ILE A 138 -38.16 -1.90 14.29
N GLN A 139 -37.95 -1.54 15.58
CA GLN A 139 -37.29 -0.28 15.96
C GLN A 139 -35.89 -0.14 15.34
N LYS A 140 -35.14 -1.24 15.21
CA LYS A 140 -33.82 -1.24 14.55
C LYS A 140 -33.92 -0.88 13.06
N ILE A 141 -34.97 -1.29 12.36
CA ILE A 141 -35.22 -0.93 10.95
C ILE A 141 -35.65 0.54 10.80
N VAL A 142 -36.28 1.11 11.83
CA VAL A 142 -36.89 2.45 11.83
C VAL A 142 -35.96 3.56 12.33
N GLU A 143 -35.18 3.29 13.38
CA GLU A 143 -34.41 4.31 14.12
C GLU A 143 -32.91 4.27 13.85
N GLU A 144 -32.39 3.23 13.19
CA GLU A 144 -30.98 3.20 12.78
C GLU A 144 -30.80 3.99 11.46
N PRO A 145 -30.02 5.08 11.46
CA PRO A 145 -29.94 5.98 10.31
C PRO A 145 -29.29 5.31 9.09
N PHE A 146 -29.74 5.69 7.89
CA PHE A 146 -29.16 5.20 6.65
C PHE A 146 -27.95 6.08 6.26
N SER A 147 -26.75 5.64 6.64
CA SER A 147 -25.49 6.37 6.42
C SER A 147 -25.09 6.48 4.94
N ILE A 148 -25.72 7.41 4.22
CA ILE A 148 -25.39 7.81 2.85
C ILE A 148 -24.54 9.07 2.87
N ASN A 149 -23.46 9.09 2.08
CA ASN A 149 -22.88 10.34 1.57
C ASN A 149 -23.31 10.55 0.11
N ILE A 150 -23.61 11.79 -0.27
CA ILE A 150 -24.05 12.17 -1.61
C ILE A 150 -22.91 12.94 -2.29
N TYR A 151 -22.71 12.73 -3.59
CA TYR A 151 -21.81 13.54 -4.42
C TYR A 151 -22.61 14.28 -5.47
N THR A 152 -22.55 15.61 -5.46
CA THR A 152 -23.19 16.49 -6.45
C THR A 152 -22.15 17.01 -7.44
N LYS A 153 -22.53 17.17 -8.71
CA LYS A 153 -21.59 17.64 -9.76
C LYS A 153 -21.09 19.07 -9.45
N GLY A 154 -19.84 19.19 -9.01
CA GLY A 154 -19.20 20.45 -8.63
C GLY A 154 -17.73 20.29 -8.27
N LYS A 155 -16.95 21.36 -8.38
CA LYS A 155 -15.48 21.36 -8.16
C LYS A 155 -15.03 21.60 -6.71
N SER A 156 -15.92 22.06 -5.83
CA SER A 156 -15.59 22.25 -4.41
C SER A 156 -15.58 20.90 -3.69
N THR A 157 -14.53 20.69 -2.89
CA THR A 157 -14.36 19.60 -1.93
C THR A 157 -14.96 19.91 -0.56
N ASP A 158 -15.70 21.02 -0.44
CA ASP A 158 -16.25 21.48 0.83
C ASP A 158 -17.62 20.84 1.12
N GLY A 159 -17.97 20.75 2.40
CA GLY A 159 -19.29 20.28 2.84
C GLY A 159 -19.62 18.85 2.38
N VAL A 160 -20.65 18.70 1.54
CA VAL A 160 -21.26 17.41 1.19
C VAL A 160 -20.34 16.58 0.29
N ASN A 161 -19.73 17.19 -0.74
CA ASN A 161 -18.79 16.50 -1.62
C ASN A 161 -17.53 16.06 -0.85
N GLY A 162 -17.02 16.90 0.05
CA GLY A 162 -15.90 16.55 0.92
C GLY A 162 -16.14 15.26 1.70
N LYS A 163 -17.29 15.16 2.38
CA LYS A 163 -17.64 13.94 3.14
C LYS A 163 -17.67 12.69 2.26
N PHE A 164 -18.24 12.77 1.06
CA PHE A 164 -18.23 11.65 0.11
C PHE A 164 -16.80 11.22 -0.23
N VAL A 165 -15.97 12.13 -0.76
CA VAL A 165 -14.66 11.74 -1.30
C VAL A 165 -13.68 11.36 -0.19
N PHE A 166 -13.68 12.09 0.95
CA PHE A 166 -12.87 11.69 2.10
C PHE A 166 -13.27 10.32 2.67
N SER A 167 -14.56 9.96 2.69
CA SER A 167 -14.99 8.61 3.09
C SER A 167 -14.40 7.53 2.17
N GLN A 168 -14.48 7.75 0.85
CA GLN A 168 -13.95 6.84 -0.17
C GLN A 168 -12.42 6.66 -0.03
N VAL A 169 -11.70 7.75 0.20
CA VAL A 169 -10.24 7.79 0.36
C VAL A 169 -9.80 7.20 1.71
N LEU A 170 -10.57 7.39 2.78
CA LEU A 170 -10.32 6.77 4.10
C LEU A 170 -10.51 5.25 4.08
N ILE A 171 -11.57 4.75 3.44
CA ILE A 171 -11.79 3.30 3.30
C ILE A 171 -10.63 2.66 2.52
N ASP A 172 -10.21 3.27 1.41
CA ASP A 172 -9.08 2.83 0.59
C ASP A 172 -7.76 2.83 1.40
N CYS A 173 -7.50 3.92 2.16
CA CYS A 173 -6.32 4.04 3.01
C CYS A 173 -6.30 2.98 4.13
N LEU A 174 -7.43 2.70 4.79
CA LEU A 174 -7.53 1.72 5.87
C LEU A 174 -7.43 0.27 5.38
N LEU A 175 -7.95 -0.04 4.18
CA LEU A 175 -7.86 -1.37 3.57
C LEU A 175 -6.42 -1.74 3.17
N ARG A 176 -5.60 -0.75 2.79
CA ARG A 176 -4.18 -0.94 2.42
C ARG A 176 -3.21 -0.88 3.61
N LEU A 177 -3.71 -0.62 4.83
CA LEU A 177 -2.88 -0.33 6.01
C LEU A 177 -2.52 -1.60 6.78
N GLN A 178 -1.21 -1.86 6.95
CA GLN A 178 -0.72 -3.01 7.73
C GLN A 178 -1.38 -3.14 9.10
N TYR A 179 -1.51 -4.38 9.57
CA TYR A 179 -2.14 -4.75 10.83
C TYR A 179 -1.15 -5.34 11.83
N THR A 180 -1.24 -4.88 13.07
CA THR A 180 -0.33 -5.33 14.13
C THR A 180 -1.04 -6.25 15.12
N ARG A 181 -0.27 -7.13 15.77
CA ARG A 181 -0.75 -7.88 16.95
C ARG A 181 -1.16 -6.98 18.14
N LYS A 182 -0.86 -5.67 18.11
CA LYS A 182 -1.32 -4.68 19.10
C LYS A 182 -2.79 -4.31 18.83
N ASP A 183 -3.15 -4.04 17.58
CA ASP A 183 -4.51 -3.68 17.15
C ASP A 183 -5.54 -4.76 17.54
N LYS A 184 -5.20 -6.05 17.36
CA LYS A 184 -6.08 -7.16 17.79
C LYS A 184 -6.37 -7.12 19.29
N ARG A 185 -5.39 -6.76 20.12
CA ARG A 185 -5.56 -6.68 21.59
C ARG A 185 -6.40 -5.48 21.98
N GLU A 186 -6.21 -4.37 21.29
CA GLU A 186 -6.96 -3.11 21.48
C GLU A 186 -8.44 -3.32 21.14
N LEU A 187 -8.75 -3.90 19.97
CA LEU A 187 -10.12 -4.26 19.57
C LEU A 187 -10.79 -5.20 20.59
N ILE A 188 -10.13 -6.29 20.96
CA ILE A 188 -10.67 -7.27 21.92
C ILE A 188 -10.86 -6.64 23.32
N LYS A 189 -10.01 -5.67 23.71
CA LYS A 189 -10.18 -4.91 24.96
C LYS A 189 -11.42 -4.00 24.90
N VAL A 190 -11.64 -3.29 23.79
CA VAL A 190 -12.83 -2.45 23.59
C VAL A 190 -14.10 -3.32 23.62
N CYS A 191 -14.15 -4.38 22.82
CA CYS A 191 -15.32 -5.28 22.78
C CYS A 191 -15.60 -5.93 24.15
N LYS A 192 -14.56 -6.34 24.89
CA LYS A 192 -14.72 -6.88 26.25
C LYS A 192 -15.27 -5.83 27.23
N ASN A 193 -14.90 -4.56 27.07
CA ASN A 193 -15.41 -3.48 27.93
C ASN A 193 -16.88 -3.15 27.63
N GLU A 194 -17.25 -3.09 26.35
CA GLU A 194 -18.63 -2.79 25.93
C GLU A 194 -19.61 -3.91 26.32
N HIS A 195 -19.17 -5.17 26.24
CA HIS A 195 -19.98 -6.35 26.56
C HIS A 195 -19.72 -6.90 27.97
N LYS A 196 -19.08 -6.14 28.86
CA LYS A 196 -18.60 -6.60 30.18
C LYS A 196 -19.67 -7.28 31.06
N ASP A 197 -20.94 -6.85 30.93
CA ASP A 197 -22.09 -7.33 31.72
C ASP A 197 -22.97 -8.33 30.94
N ASN A 198 -22.54 -8.76 29.75
CA ASN A 198 -23.32 -9.58 28.80
C ASN A 198 -22.62 -10.92 28.55
N HIS A 199 -23.02 -11.96 29.29
CA HIS A 199 -22.32 -13.25 29.26
C HIS A 199 -22.40 -13.96 27.91
N PHE A 200 -23.48 -13.77 27.14
CA PHE A 200 -23.62 -14.32 25.79
C PHE A 200 -22.57 -13.73 24.84
N GLU A 201 -22.43 -12.40 24.82
CA GLU A 201 -21.49 -11.74 23.92
C GLU A 201 -20.02 -11.89 24.37
N LEU A 202 -19.76 -12.05 25.67
CA LEU A 202 -18.44 -12.46 26.17
C LEU A 202 -18.06 -13.88 25.76
N SER A 203 -19.04 -14.79 25.64
CA SER A 203 -18.83 -16.14 25.10
C SER A 203 -18.50 -16.10 23.61
N ASN A 204 -19.32 -15.38 22.81
CA ASN A 204 -19.07 -15.13 21.39
C ASN A 204 -17.66 -14.50 21.17
N LEU A 205 -17.26 -13.54 22.02
CA LEU A 205 -15.94 -12.91 21.98
C LEU A 205 -14.79 -13.87 22.32
N HIS A 206 -15.00 -14.82 23.23
CA HIS A 206 -14.01 -15.87 23.53
C HIS A 206 -13.87 -16.84 22.36
N GLU A 207 -14.99 -17.30 21.80
CA GLU A 207 -15.03 -18.18 20.63
C GLU A 207 -14.35 -17.53 19.42
N PHE A 208 -14.70 -16.29 19.10
CA PHE A 208 -14.07 -15.48 18.06
C PHE A 208 -12.55 -15.34 18.29
N ARG A 209 -12.12 -15.03 19.53
CA ARG A 209 -10.68 -14.92 19.84
C ARG A 209 -9.92 -16.23 19.58
N LYS A 210 -10.55 -17.39 19.77
CA LYS A 210 -9.94 -18.72 19.65
C LYS A 210 -10.04 -19.33 18.25
N HIS A 211 -11.16 -19.10 17.55
CA HIS A 211 -11.51 -19.81 16.30
C HIS A 211 -11.71 -18.89 15.08
N TYR A 212 -11.51 -17.56 15.21
CA TYR A 212 -11.53 -16.68 14.03
C TYR A 212 -10.43 -17.06 13.02
N SER A 213 -10.85 -17.18 11.77
CA SER A 213 -10.02 -17.41 10.59
C SER A 213 -10.60 -16.61 9.42
N PRO A 214 -9.78 -16.07 8.49
CA PRO A 214 -10.26 -15.18 7.43
C PRO A 214 -11.32 -15.79 6.51
N ASP A 215 -11.31 -17.11 6.31
CA ASP A 215 -12.31 -17.88 5.57
C ASP A 215 -13.69 -17.91 6.24
N LYS A 216 -13.82 -17.51 7.51
CA LYS A 216 -15.09 -17.48 8.25
C LYS A 216 -15.64 -16.08 8.53
N VAL A 217 -15.04 -15.03 7.97
CA VAL A 217 -15.46 -13.65 8.29
C VAL A 217 -16.89 -13.33 7.84
N LEU A 218 -17.37 -13.88 6.71
CA LEU A 218 -18.76 -13.70 6.28
C LEU A 218 -19.77 -14.39 7.23
N TRP A 219 -19.40 -15.55 7.79
CA TRP A 219 -20.22 -16.21 8.81
C TRP A 219 -20.26 -15.42 10.11
N TRP A 220 -19.10 -14.92 10.57
CA TRP A 220 -19.04 -14.00 11.72
C TRP A 220 -19.80 -12.69 11.48
N TYR A 221 -19.84 -12.20 10.23
CA TYR A 221 -20.59 -11.01 9.84
C TYR A 221 -22.11 -11.23 9.83
N THR A 222 -22.59 -12.41 9.48
CA THR A 222 -24.05 -12.71 9.43
C THR A 222 -24.62 -13.21 10.75
N ARG A 223 -23.79 -13.83 11.60
CA ARG A 223 -24.18 -14.39 12.90
C ARG A 223 -24.61 -13.32 13.92
N ASP A 224 -25.70 -13.59 14.65
CA ASP A 224 -26.24 -12.70 15.70
C ASP A 224 -25.29 -12.61 16.92
N SER A 225 -24.28 -11.76 16.79
CA SER A 225 -23.15 -11.65 17.73
C SER A 225 -22.57 -10.24 17.81
N PHE A 226 -21.69 -10.03 18.80
CA PHE A 226 -20.96 -8.80 19.02
C PHE A 226 -20.24 -8.31 17.75
N PHE A 227 -19.76 -9.21 16.88
CA PHE A 227 -19.00 -8.85 15.69
C PHE A 227 -19.88 -8.07 14.69
N TYR A 228 -20.99 -8.66 14.27
CA TYR A 228 -22.00 -8.00 13.42
C TYR A 228 -22.54 -6.71 14.06
N LYS A 229 -22.91 -6.78 15.34
CA LYS A 229 -23.50 -5.66 16.10
C LYS A 229 -22.54 -4.48 16.22
N THR A 230 -21.30 -4.74 16.65
CA THR A 230 -20.28 -3.70 16.83
C THR A 230 -19.83 -3.13 15.49
N LEU A 231 -19.51 -3.97 14.50
CA LEU A 231 -19.01 -3.49 13.21
C LEU A 231 -20.03 -2.59 12.51
N ASN A 232 -21.31 -2.97 12.47
CA ASN A 232 -22.34 -2.13 11.87
C ASN A 232 -22.70 -0.90 12.73
N ALA A 233 -22.49 -0.92 14.05
CA ALA A 233 -22.59 0.29 14.88
C ALA A 233 -21.44 1.27 14.60
N VAL A 234 -20.20 0.77 14.51
CA VAL A 234 -18.98 1.52 14.19
C VAL A 234 -19.09 2.23 12.84
N LEU A 235 -19.54 1.52 11.80
CA LEU A 235 -19.68 2.08 10.45
C LEU A 235 -20.77 3.16 10.41
N ARG A 236 -21.96 2.90 10.98
CA ARG A 236 -23.06 3.89 11.00
C ARG A 236 -22.74 5.15 11.80
N THR A 237 -21.95 5.03 12.86
CA THR A 237 -21.48 6.17 13.68
C THR A 237 -20.24 6.85 13.11
N GLU A 238 -19.74 6.39 11.95
CA GLU A 238 -18.51 6.85 11.31
C GLU A 238 -17.30 6.90 12.28
N ASN A 239 -17.23 5.98 13.24
CA ASN A 239 -16.17 5.95 14.26
C ASN A 239 -14.85 5.47 13.65
N ILE A 240 -14.11 6.40 13.05
CA ILE A 240 -12.83 6.22 12.36
C ILE A 240 -11.85 5.34 13.17
N HIS A 241 -11.73 5.57 14.48
CA HIS A 241 -10.78 4.84 15.32
C HIS A 241 -11.16 3.37 15.47
N LEU A 242 -12.44 3.06 15.66
CA LEU A 242 -12.91 1.68 15.72
C LEU A 242 -12.93 1.03 14.32
N THR A 243 -13.24 1.78 13.26
CA THR A 243 -13.10 1.29 11.86
C THR A 243 -11.64 0.91 11.56
N PHE A 244 -10.66 1.68 12.03
CA PHE A 244 -9.25 1.31 11.98
C PHE A 244 -8.96 0.01 12.75
N LEU A 245 -9.54 -0.21 13.93
CA LEU A 245 -9.36 -1.46 14.68
C LEU A 245 -10.02 -2.67 13.97
N PHE A 246 -11.13 -2.45 13.27
CA PHE A 246 -11.80 -3.46 12.45
C PHE A 246 -11.19 -3.67 11.05
N ARG A 247 -10.21 -2.86 10.63
CA ARG A 247 -9.75 -2.78 9.23
C ARG A 247 -9.38 -4.11 8.56
N THR A 248 -8.76 -5.05 9.29
CA THR A 248 -8.47 -6.39 8.74
C THR A 248 -9.71 -7.21 8.48
N PHE A 249 -10.69 -7.14 9.36
CA PHE A 249 -11.93 -7.90 9.19
C PHE A 249 -12.75 -7.32 8.03
N ILE A 250 -12.69 -6.00 7.83
CA ILE A 250 -13.25 -5.31 6.65
C ILE A 250 -12.48 -5.72 5.37
N ALA A 251 -11.15 -5.89 5.44
CA ALA A 251 -10.33 -6.39 4.32
C ALA A 251 -10.55 -7.88 4.02
N ASP A 252 -10.70 -8.73 5.03
CA ASP A 252 -11.03 -10.15 4.90
C ASP A 252 -12.42 -10.30 4.22
N ILE A 253 -13.41 -9.47 4.62
CA ILE A 253 -14.72 -9.43 3.94
C ILE A 253 -14.54 -9.01 2.48
N SER A 254 -13.76 -7.96 2.21
CA SER A 254 -13.46 -7.52 0.83
C SER A 254 -12.83 -8.64 -0.01
N HIS A 255 -11.87 -9.39 0.55
CA HIS A 255 -11.25 -10.53 -0.12
C HIS A 255 -12.25 -11.66 -0.41
N GLN A 256 -13.12 -12.01 0.55
CA GLN A 256 -14.17 -13.02 0.32
C GLN A 256 -15.18 -12.57 -0.74
N LEU A 257 -15.70 -11.34 -0.64
CA LEU A 257 -16.63 -10.78 -1.64
C LEU A 257 -16.00 -10.73 -3.03
N LYS A 258 -14.70 -10.44 -3.13
CA LYS A 258 -13.96 -10.45 -4.41
C LYS A 258 -13.75 -11.86 -4.96
N TYR A 259 -13.53 -12.86 -4.10
CA TYR A 259 -13.37 -14.26 -4.51
C TYR A 259 -14.71 -14.87 -4.98
N TYR A 260 -15.81 -14.55 -4.28
CA TYR A 260 -17.17 -14.98 -4.61
C TYR A 260 -17.94 -13.96 -5.48
N GLN A 261 -17.25 -13.02 -6.12
CA GLN A 261 -17.84 -11.95 -6.91
C GLN A 261 -18.87 -12.48 -7.92
N ALA A 262 -20.04 -11.84 -7.96
CA ALA A 262 -21.12 -12.23 -8.86
C ALA A 262 -20.64 -12.35 -10.31
N LYS A 263 -21.00 -13.43 -11.02
CA LYS A 263 -20.56 -13.69 -12.41
C LYS A 263 -21.49 -13.14 -13.49
N LYS A 264 -22.65 -12.62 -13.08
CA LYS A 264 -23.70 -12.02 -13.92
C LYS A 264 -24.24 -10.79 -13.22
N SER A 265 -24.78 -9.85 -13.99
CA SER A 265 -25.45 -8.66 -13.44
C SER A 265 -26.70 -9.09 -12.67
N LEU A 266 -26.85 -8.62 -11.43
CA LEU A 266 -27.97 -8.98 -10.54
C LEU A 266 -28.96 -7.82 -10.43
N ARG A 267 -30.22 -8.14 -10.14
CA ARG A 267 -31.19 -7.21 -9.56
C ARG A 267 -31.52 -7.66 -8.14
N VAL A 268 -31.34 -6.76 -7.19
CA VAL A 268 -31.50 -7.05 -5.75
C VAL A 268 -32.33 -5.97 -5.07
N TYR A 269 -32.90 -6.33 -3.94
CA TYR A 269 -33.90 -5.54 -3.24
C TYR A 269 -33.56 -5.38 -1.76
N ARG A 270 -33.93 -4.24 -1.17
CA ARG A 270 -33.83 -3.99 0.27
C ARG A 270 -35.03 -3.16 0.72
N GLY A 271 -35.82 -3.69 1.65
CA GLY A 271 -36.83 -2.91 2.36
C GLY A 271 -36.21 -2.17 3.53
N GLN A 272 -36.48 -0.87 3.66
CA GLN A 272 -36.08 -0.06 4.82
C GLN A 272 -37.11 1.05 5.08
N MET A 273 -37.32 1.41 6.34
CA MET A 273 -38.06 2.62 6.72
C MET A 273 -37.08 3.79 6.77
N ILE A 274 -37.45 4.95 6.22
CA ILE A 274 -36.66 6.19 6.34
C ILE A 274 -37.58 7.36 6.70
N THR A 275 -37.03 8.45 7.25
CA THR A 275 -37.84 9.64 7.52
C THR A 275 -38.27 10.34 6.23
N SER A 276 -39.40 11.04 6.28
CA SER A 276 -39.87 11.82 5.13
C SER A 276 -38.88 12.91 4.68
N ALA A 277 -38.02 13.38 5.58
CA ALA A 277 -36.92 14.31 5.27
C ALA A 277 -35.76 13.63 4.51
N GLU A 278 -35.39 12.40 4.87
CA GLU A 278 -34.42 11.60 4.09
C GLU A 278 -34.97 11.25 2.71
N LEU A 279 -36.26 10.89 2.61
CA LEU A 279 -36.91 10.63 1.31
C LEU A 279 -36.94 11.89 0.42
N GLN A 280 -37.32 13.06 0.97
CA GLN A 280 -37.25 14.34 0.25
C GLN A 280 -35.82 14.67 -0.17
N THR A 281 -34.82 14.37 0.66
CA THR A 281 -33.40 14.56 0.34
C THR A 281 -32.98 13.68 -0.83
N LEU A 282 -33.39 12.41 -0.86
CA LEU A 282 -33.14 11.52 -2.00
C LEU A 282 -33.86 12.01 -3.26
N GLN A 283 -35.12 12.44 -3.17
CA GLN A 283 -35.86 13.02 -4.30
C GLN A 283 -35.15 14.24 -4.90
N LYS A 284 -34.48 15.07 -4.09
CA LYS A 284 -33.70 16.23 -4.55
C LYS A 284 -32.44 15.84 -5.34
N TYR A 285 -31.85 14.67 -5.09
CA TYR A 285 -30.56 14.25 -5.65
C TYR A 285 -30.66 13.08 -6.65
N VAL A 286 -31.83 12.90 -7.29
CA VAL A 286 -31.97 12.01 -8.45
C VAL A 286 -30.99 12.43 -9.56
N GLY A 287 -30.40 11.45 -10.24
CA GLY A 287 -29.32 11.62 -11.21
C GLY A 287 -27.92 11.86 -10.63
N GLN A 288 -27.78 11.97 -9.30
CA GLN A 288 -26.49 12.11 -8.61
C GLN A 288 -25.96 10.77 -8.10
N PHE A 289 -24.71 10.77 -7.62
CA PHE A 289 -24.07 9.59 -7.02
C PHE A 289 -24.23 9.57 -5.50
N ILE A 290 -24.38 8.38 -4.94
CA ILE A 290 -24.47 8.12 -3.51
C ILE A 290 -23.48 7.03 -3.10
N SER A 291 -22.90 7.15 -1.91
CA SER A 291 -21.98 6.19 -1.28
C SER A 291 -22.60 5.69 0.01
N VAL A 292 -22.72 4.37 0.18
CA VAL A 292 -23.17 3.78 1.45
C VAL A 292 -21.97 3.59 2.37
N ASN A 293 -21.91 4.33 3.47
CA ASN A 293 -20.82 4.26 4.48
C ASN A 293 -20.99 3.08 5.47
N SER A 294 -21.62 1.99 5.02
CA SER A 294 -21.72 0.70 5.71
C SER A 294 -21.69 -0.42 4.66
N PHE A 295 -21.58 -1.68 5.09
CA PHE A 295 -21.92 -2.80 4.21
C PHE A 295 -23.41 -2.73 3.85
N PHE A 296 -23.74 -2.83 2.56
CA PHE A 296 -25.15 -2.81 2.12
C PHE A 296 -25.62 -4.25 1.90
N SER A 297 -26.44 -4.74 2.82
CA SER A 297 -27.11 -6.04 2.73
C SER A 297 -28.43 -5.90 1.96
N SER A 298 -28.70 -6.87 1.07
CA SER A 298 -29.83 -6.92 0.16
C SER A 298 -30.18 -8.38 -0.16
N THR A 299 -31.29 -8.62 -0.86
CA THR A 299 -31.69 -9.98 -1.29
C THR A 299 -32.15 -9.99 -2.74
N VAL A 300 -31.94 -11.09 -3.47
CA VAL A 300 -32.55 -11.29 -4.81
C VAL A 300 -34.07 -11.45 -4.73
N ASN A 301 -34.62 -11.77 -3.56
CA ASN A 301 -36.04 -12.04 -3.38
C ASN A 301 -36.83 -10.77 -2.97
N LYS A 302 -37.59 -10.22 -3.93
CA LYS A 302 -38.41 -9.01 -3.73
C LYS A 302 -39.45 -9.16 -2.61
N GLU A 303 -40.11 -10.31 -2.48
CA GLU A 303 -41.12 -10.55 -1.42
C GLU A 303 -40.48 -10.61 -0.04
N GLN A 304 -39.26 -11.13 0.05
CA GLN A 304 -38.46 -11.13 1.28
C GLN A 304 -38.07 -9.70 1.66
N ALA A 305 -37.60 -8.88 0.71
CA ALA A 305 -37.34 -7.46 0.94
C ALA A 305 -38.60 -6.68 1.38
N LEU A 306 -39.75 -6.96 0.76
CA LEU A 306 -41.06 -6.39 1.15
C LEU A 306 -41.54 -6.88 2.53
N SER A 307 -41.13 -8.08 2.99
CA SER A 307 -41.55 -8.60 4.30
C SER A 307 -41.03 -7.75 5.47
N PHE A 308 -39.86 -7.11 5.32
CA PHE A 308 -39.27 -6.21 6.32
C PHE A 308 -40.01 -4.86 6.45
N LEU A 309 -40.86 -4.50 5.47
CA LEU A 309 -41.65 -3.24 5.47
C LEU A 309 -43.02 -3.37 6.16
N LYS A 310 -43.38 -4.56 6.67
CA LYS A 310 -44.70 -4.85 7.25
C LYS A 310 -44.83 -4.35 8.70
N VAL A 311 -44.82 -3.03 8.88
CA VAL A 311 -45.00 -2.35 10.18
C VAL A 311 -46.49 -2.22 10.53
N PRO A 312 -46.93 -2.60 11.75
CA PRO A 312 -48.32 -2.44 12.19
C PRO A 312 -48.57 -1.11 12.90
N GLY A 313 -49.32 -0.21 12.25
CA GLY A 313 -49.85 1.04 12.83
C GLY A 313 -49.10 2.30 12.41
N ASP A 314 -49.76 3.46 12.55
CA ASP A 314 -49.27 4.74 12.04
C ASP A 314 -47.92 5.17 12.63
N THR A 315 -46.95 5.32 11.73
CA THR A 315 -45.64 5.91 12.01
C THR A 315 -45.55 7.29 11.39
N GLU A 316 -46.06 8.31 12.10
CA GLU A 316 -46.00 9.71 11.67
C GLU A 316 -44.57 10.10 11.28
N ASN A 317 -44.40 10.66 10.07
CA ASN A 317 -43.12 11.13 9.48
C ASN A 317 -42.11 10.04 9.03
N LEU A 318 -42.55 8.79 8.84
CA LEU A 318 -41.73 7.69 8.32
C LEU A 318 -42.37 7.10 7.04
N ASP A 319 -41.60 7.06 5.96
CA ASP A 319 -41.98 6.46 4.68
C ASP A 319 -41.35 5.06 4.55
N ALA A 320 -42.13 4.07 4.10
CA ALA A 320 -41.59 2.77 3.73
C ALA A 320 -40.93 2.83 2.34
N VAL A 321 -39.71 2.34 2.22
CA VAL A 321 -38.92 2.37 0.98
C VAL A 321 -38.47 0.98 0.58
N LEU A 322 -38.73 0.62 -0.68
CA LEU A 322 -38.08 -0.49 -1.35
C LEU A 322 -36.97 0.05 -2.26
N PHE A 323 -35.72 -0.24 -1.92
CA PHE A 323 -34.61 -0.08 -2.85
C PHE A 323 -34.64 -1.21 -3.88
N GLU A 324 -34.54 -0.85 -5.16
CA GLU A 324 -34.38 -1.74 -6.31
C GLU A 324 -33.05 -1.41 -6.99
N ILE A 325 -32.08 -2.32 -6.87
CA ILE A 325 -30.69 -2.09 -7.28
C ILE A 325 -30.34 -2.97 -8.48
N VAL A 326 -29.79 -2.36 -9.53
CA VAL A 326 -29.15 -3.08 -10.65
C VAL A 326 -27.63 -3.04 -10.45
N ALA A 327 -27.01 -4.22 -10.36
CA ALA A 327 -25.59 -4.35 -10.06
C ALA A 327 -24.86 -5.20 -11.13
N ASP A 328 -24.02 -4.58 -11.95
CA ASP A 328 -23.14 -5.29 -12.88
C ASP A 328 -21.77 -5.57 -12.21
N PRO A 329 -21.29 -6.82 -12.17
CA PRO A 329 -19.99 -7.13 -11.57
C PRO A 329 -18.79 -6.50 -12.32
N LYS A 330 -18.94 -6.10 -13.59
CA LYS A 330 -17.85 -5.50 -14.38
C LYS A 330 -17.45 -4.11 -13.89
N VAL A 331 -18.35 -3.36 -13.26
CA VAL A 331 -18.04 -2.03 -12.70
C VAL A 331 -17.48 -2.08 -11.28
N ALA A 332 -17.67 -3.22 -10.59
CA ALA A 332 -17.34 -3.48 -9.18
C ALA A 332 -15.85 -3.80 -8.93
N THR A 333 -14.93 -3.12 -9.62
CA THR A 333 -13.50 -3.51 -9.70
C THR A 333 -12.73 -3.29 -8.39
N SER A 334 -13.05 -2.23 -7.65
CA SER A 334 -12.45 -1.90 -6.33
C SER A 334 -13.30 -2.37 -5.15
N LYS A 335 -14.63 -2.37 -5.32
CA LYS A 335 -15.62 -2.65 -4.27
C LYS A 335 -16.53 -3.80 -4.71
N PRO A 336 -16.21 -5.04 -4.31
CA PRO A 336 -16.93 -6.22 -4.76
C PRO A 336 -18.32 -6.36 -4.13
N PHE A 337 -19.12 -7.25 -4.72
CA PHE A 337 -20.37 -7.74 -4.14
C PHE A 337 -20.60 -9.20 -4.52
N ALA A 338 -21.16 -9.98 -3.59
CA ALA A 338 -21.39 -11.40 -3.76
C ALA A 338 -22.73 -11.82 -3.14
N ASP A 339 -23.30 -12.91 -3.66
CA ASP A 339 -24.25 -13.73 -2.91
C ASP A 339 -23.45 -14.46 -1.81
N ILE A 340 -23.83 -14.22 -0.56
CA ILE A 340 -23.17 -14.78 0.63
C ILE A 340 -24.03 -15.82 1.36
N SER A 341 -25.13 -16.26 0.76
CA SER A 341 -26.10 -17.18 1.36
C SER A 341 -25.46 -18.50 1.82
N ALA A 342 -24.47 -19.00 1.07
CA ALA A 342 -23.71 -20.20 1.41
C ALA A 342 -22.82 -20.07 2.66
N PHE A 343 -22.57 -18.85 3.13
CA PHE A 343 -21.75 -18.53 4.30
C PHE A 343 -22.55 -17.89 5.43
N SER A 344 -23.84 -17.61 5.22
CA SER A 344 -24.70 -16.93 6.17
C SER A 344 -25.12 -17.86 7.33
N GLU A 345 -25.30 -17.32 8.54
CA GLU A 345 -26.08 -18.00 9.59
C GLU A 345 -27.55 -18.21 9.17
N PHE A 346 -28.04 -17.44 8.19
CA PHE A 346 -29.40 -17.52 7.66
C PHE A 346 -29.42 -17.72 6.12
N PRO A 347 -29.03 -18.90 5.58
CA PRO A 347 -28.95 -19.13 4.13
C PRO A 347 -30.27 -18.91 3.36
N GLY A 348 -31.41 -19.00 4.05
CA GLY A 348 -32.74 -18.73 3.49
C GLY A 348 -33.03 -17.24 3.21
N GLU A 349 -32.14 -16.31 3.58
CA GLU A 349 -32.32 -14.87 3.32
C GLU A 349 -31.84 -14.43 1.92
N SER A 350 -31.20 -15.34 1.16
CA SER A 350 -30.72 -15.10 -0.21
C SER A 350 -29.86 -13.83 -0.31
N GLU A 351 -28.98 -13.65 0.68
CA GLU A 351 -28.32 -12.38 0.97
C GLU A 351 -27.22 -12.06 -0.04
N VAL A 352 -27.34 -10.90 -0.68
CA VAL A 352 -26.30 -10.28 -1.51
C VAL A 352 -25.73 -9.09 -0.75
N LEU A 353 -24.44 -9.17 -0.44
CA LEU A 353 -23.71 -8.16 0.34
C LEU A 353 -22.78 -7.36 -0.56
N PHE A 354 -22.92 -6.03 -0.53
CA PHE A 354 -22.01 -5.10 -1.18
C PHE A 354 -20.94 -4.59 -0.19
N MET A 355 -19.71 -4.44 -0.70
CA MET A 355 -18.60 -3.89 0.06
C MET A 355 -18.87 -2.46 0.57
N LEU A 356 -18.33 -2.15 1.75
CA LEU A 356 -18.33 -0.83 2.38
C LEU A 356 -17.90 0.28 1.41
N GLY A 357 -18.69 1.34 1.30
CA GLY A 357 -18.43 2.47 0.42
C GLY A 357 -18.77 2.24 -1.05
N SER A 358 -19.56 1.21 -1.39
CA SER A 358 -20.05 1.02 -2.76
C SER A 358 -20.82 2.25 -3.24
N ILE A 359 -20.56 2.65 -4.50
CA ILE A 359 -21.14 3.84 -5.13
C ILE A 359 -22.30 3.41 -6.02
N PHE A 360 -23.42 4.11 -5.93
CA PHE A 360 -24.59 3.91 -6.78
C PHE A 360 -25.02 5.25 -7.38
N ARG A 361 -25.52 5.27 -8.62
CA ARG A 361 -26.28 6.41 -9.15
C ARG A 361 -27.74 6.25 -8.77
N LEU A 362 -28.34 7.31 -8.24
CA LEU A 362 -29.76 7.35 -7.90
C LEU A 362 -30.59 7.62 -9.16
N ASP A 363 -31.27 6.61 -9.70
CA ASP A 363 -31.94 6.67 -11.00
C ASP A 363 -33.38 7.24 -10.92
N SER A 364 -34.17 6.81 -9.93
CA SER A 364 -35.50 7.37 -9.68
C SER A 364 -35.97 7.19 -8.22
N VAL A 365 -36.95 8.00 -7.81
CA VAL A 365 -37.67 7.88 -6.53
C VAL A 365 -39.17 7.98 -6.82
N ASP A 366 -39.79 6.83 -7.01
CA ASP A 366 -41.20 6.70 -7.37
C ASP A 366 -42.06 6.63 -6.09
N ARG A 367 -43.09 7.47 -5.99
CA ARG A 367 -44.15 7.31 -4.97
C ARG A 367 -45.41 6.77 -5.65
N HIS A 368 -45.91 5.61 -5.21
CA HIS A 368 -47.15 5.04 -5.77
C HIS A 368 -48.39 5.62 -5.08
N SER A 369 -49.33 6.16 -5.85
CA SER A 369 -50.55 6.82 -5.37
C SER A 369 -51.50 5.92 -4.55
N TYR A 370 -51.33 4.59 -4.63
CA TYR A 370 -52.19 3.58 -4.02
C TYR A 370 -51.43 2.58 -3.12
N GLY A 371 -50.17 2.86 -2.78
CA GLY A 371 -49.36 1.97 -1.95
C GLY A 371 -48.45 2.74 -1.01
N HIS A 372 -48.45 2.37 0.27
CA HIS A 372 -47.66 3.01 1.34
C HIS A 372 -46.12 2.82 1.20
N ILE A 373 -45.63 2.37 0.04
CA ILE A 373 -44.23 2.04 -0.23
C ILE A 373 -43.75 2.85 -1.42
N SER A 374 -42.70 3.65 -1.23
CA SER A 374 -41.97 4.32 -2.31
C SER A 374 -40.88 3.38 -2.87
N ILE A 375 -40.65 3.41 -4.17
CA ILE A 375 -39.60 2.61 -4.83
C ILE A 375 -38.44 3.54 -5.19
N ILE A 376 -37.24 3.22 -4.70
CA ILE A 376 -36.01 3.93 -5.04
C ILE A 376 -35.16 3.05 -5.93
N ARG A 377 -34.92 3.48 -7.18
CA ARG A 377 -34.09 2.76 -8.14
C ARG A 377 -32.69 3.32 -8.19
N MET A 378 -31.71 2.43 -8.22
CA MET A 378 -30.31 2.81 -8.36
C MET A 378 -29.49 1.76 -9.11
N THR A 379 -28.42 2.23 -9.76
CA THR A 379 -27.48 1.40 -10.50
C THR A 379 -26.12 1.45 -9.81
N LEU A 380 -25.48 0.30 -9.62
CA LEU A 380 -24.09 0.25 -9.13
C LEU A 380 -23.16 0.93 -10.13
N CYS A 381 -22.27 1.79 -9.62
CA CYS A 381 -21.39 2.65 -10.41
C CYS A 381 -19.92 2.37 -10.14
N SER A 382 -19.05 2.71 -11.09
CA SER A 382 -17.61 2.59 -10.92
C SER A 382 -16.98 3.89 -10.42
N GLU A 383 -15.95 3.78 -9.58
CA GLU A 383 -15.04 4.89 -9.25
C GLU A 383 -14.38 5.52 -10.49
N ASN A 384 -14.41 4.81 -11.63
CA ASN A 384 -13.84 5.22 -12.91
C ASN A 384 -14.80 5.98 -13.84
N GLU A 385 -16.05 6.24 -13.46
CA GLU A 385 -16.97 7.08 -14.24
C GLU A 385 -16.46 8.54 -14.29
N SER A 386 -16.60 9.20 -15.46
CA SER A 386 -15.93 10.48 -15.79
C SER A 386 -15.98 11.54 -14.68
N ASP A 387 -17.13 11.65 -14.04
CA ASP A 387 -17.47 12.72 -13.11
C ASP A 387 -16.86 12.46 -11.71
N LEU A 388 -16.73 11.19 -11.33
CA LEU A 388 -16.12 10.75 -10.07
C LEU A 388 -14.61 10.56 -10.22
N LYS A 389 -14.17 10.05 -11.37
CA LYS A 389 -12.80 9.63 -11.67
C LYS A 389 -11.79 10.73 -11.40
N ASN A 390 -12.05 11.96 -11.85
CA ASN A 390 -11.12 13.07 -11.69
C ASN A 390 -10.92 13.41 -10.19
N VAL A 391 -12.02 13.49 -9.42
CA VAL A 391 -11.98 13.87 -8.00
C VAL A 391 -11.40 12.75 -7.13
N LEU A 392 -11.63 11.49 -7.47
CA LEU A 392 -11.06 10.33 -6.76
C LEU A 392 -9.61 10.06 -7.13
N ILE A 393 -9.20 10.22 -8.40
CA ILE A 393 -7.82 9.97 -8.83
C ILE A 393 -6.85 10.89 -8.12
N ASP A 394 -7.13 12.19 -8.01
CA ASP A 394 -6.13 13.13 -7.51
C ASP A 394 -5.81 12.91 -6.02
N MET A 395 -6.81 12.73 -5.15
CA MET A 395 -6.54 12.36 -3.75
C MET A 395 -6.04 10.91 -3.57
N LYS A 396 -6.42 9.95 -4.43
CA LYS A 396 -5.81 8.60 -4.38
C LYS A 396 -4.36 8.58 -4.88
N ARG A 397 -3.96 9.53 -5.73
CA ARG A 397 -2.58 9.69 -6.22
C ARG A 397 -1.63 10.05 -5.06
N GLU A 398 -2.07 10.93 -4.16
CA GLU A 398 -1.30 11.33 -2.96
C GLU A 398 -1.12 10.18 -1.96
N LEU A 399 -2.09 9.26 -1.85
CA LEU A 399 -1.92 8.02 -1.07
C LEU A 399 -0.97 7.00 -1.71
N GLY A 400 -0.60 7.19 -2.98
CA GLY A 400 0.11 6.20 -3.79
C GLY A 400 -0.72 4.92 -4.05
N SER A 401 -0.20 4.03 -4.91
CA SER A 401 -0.81 2.73 -5.22
C SER A 401 -0.38 1.60 -4.28
N GLY A 402 0.70 1.79 -3.53
CA GLY A 402 1.31 0.78 -2.66
C GLY A 402 0.62 0.61 -1.30
N GLN A 403 1.35 0.02 -0.35
CA GLN A 403 0.89 -0.16 1.02
C GLN A 403 0.88 1.16 1.81
N THR A 404 -0.18 1.43 2.56
CA THR A 404 -0.30 2.63 3.40
C THR A 404 0.26 2.40 4.81
N ASN A 405 0.57 3.49 5.50
CA ASN A 405 1.15 3.48 6.85
C ASN A 405 0.48 4.55 7.75
N LEU A 406 0.87 4.58 9.03
CA LEU A 406 0.29 5.51 10.01
C LEU A 406 0.58 7.00 9.74
N ARG A 407 1.66 7.35 9.00
CA ARG A 407 1.91 8.72 8.54
C ARG A 407 0.86 9.11 7.51
N THR A 408 0.64 8.26 6.50
CA THR A 408 -0.41 8.44 5.47
C THR A 408 -1.79 8.61 6.08
N LEU A 409 -2.16 7.76 7.05
CA LEU A 409 -3.44 7.89 7.78
C LEU A 409 -3.51 9.20 8.58
N GLY A 410 -2.43 9.58 9.29
CA GLY A 410 -2.38 10.84 10.04
C GLY A 410 -2.52 12.09 9.16
N THR A 411 -1.86 12.10 7.99
CA THR A 411 -2.00 13.16 6.99
C THR A 411 -3.43 13.24 6.46
N LEU A 412 -4.03 12.13 6.03
CA LEU A 412 -5.42 12.12 5.55
C LEU A 412 -6.40 12.62 6.63
N LEU A 413 -6.21 12.23 7.88
CA LEU A 413 -7.06 12.69 8.99
C LEU A 413 -6.90 14.18 9.29
N ARG A 414 -5.72 14.77 9.04
CA ARG A 414 -5.53 16.23 9.10
C ARG A 414 -6.34 16.93 8.02
N GLU A 415 -6.29 16.47 6.77
CA GLU A 415 -7.08 17.06 5.67
C GLU A 415 -8.60 16.90 5.88
N MET A 416 -9.02 15.82 6.56
CA MET A 416 -10.40 15.62 7.03
C MET A 416 -10.81 16.51 8.22
N GLY A 417 -9.93 17.36 8.76
CA GLY A 417 -10.18 18.17 9.96
C GLY A 417 -10.29 17.35 11.26
N LYS A 418 -9.78 16.12 11.29
CA LYS A 418 -9.83 15.19 12.43
C LYS A 418 -8.50 15.22 13.21
N PHE A 419 -8.14 16.42 13.70
CA PHE A 419 -6.82 16.70 14.25
C PHE A 419 -6.44 15.81 15.45
N ASP A 420 -7.37 15.51 16.37
CA ASP A 420 -7.09 14.66 17.53
C ASP A 420 -6.71 13.23 17.11
N LEU A 421 -7.39 12.69 16.09
CA LEU A 421 -7.07 11.39 15.53
C LEU A 421 -5.77 11.42 14.72
N ALA A 422 -5.49 12.51 14.00
CA ALA A 422 -4.20 12.71 13.34
C ALA A 422 -3.04 12.73 14.35
N GLU A 423 -3.15 13.50 15.44
CA GLU A 423 -2.16 13.54 16.53
C GLU A 423 -2.00 12.14 17.17
N LYS A 424 -3.11 11.43 17.44
CA LYS A 424 -3.14 10.08 17.99
C LYS A 424 -2.40 9.06 17.12
N TYR A 425 -2.60 9.06 15.80
CA TYR A 425 -1.94 8.11 14.90
C TYR A 425 -0.49 8.47 14.57
N LEU A 426 -0.16 9.76 14.40
CA LEU A 426 1.23 10.21 14.23
C LEU A 426 2.05 9.97 15.51
N THR A 427 1.47 10.22 16.69
CA THR A 427 2.08 9.91 18.00
C THR A 427 2.19 8.41 18.25
N ARG A 428 1.28 7.59 17.69
CA ARG A 428 1.43 6.13 17.72
C ARG A 428 2.63 5.68 16.89
N LEU A 429 2.76 6.15 15.66
CA LEU A 429 3.93 5.88 14.81
C LEU A 429 5.23 6.31 15.50
N LEU A 430 5.24 7.50 16.11
CA LEU A 430 6.39 8.04 16.86
C LEU A 430 6.84 7.12 18.01
N LYS A 431 5.92 6.37 18.62
CA LYS A 431 6.19 5.37 19.69
C LYS A 431 6.56 3.98 19.16
N GLU A 432 6.51 3.77 17.85
CA GLU A 432 6.82 2.50 17.18
C GLU A 432 8.12 2.58 16.35
N LEU A 433 8.73 3.76 16.23
CA LEU A 433 10.01 4.00 15.56
C LEU A 433 11.19 4.08 16.57
N PRO A 434 12.40 3.59 16.20
CA PRO A 434 13.62 3.80 16.99
C PRO A 434 14.00 5.29 17.11
N LEU A 435 14.67 5.67 18.21
CA LEU A 435 15.04 7.07 18.52
C LEU A 435 15.95 7.76 17.51
N ASN A 436 16.65 6.99 16.66
CA ASN A 436 17.57 7.50 15.64
C ASN A 436 16.98 7.41 14.22
N TYR A 437 15.70 7.06 14.06
CA TYR A 437 15.10 6.80 12.76
C TYR A 437 14.99 8.09 11.92
N PRO A 438 15.39 8.13 10.63
CA PRO A 438 15.51 9.38 9.87
C PRO A 438 14.24 10.25 9.82
N ILE A 439 13.08 9.61 9.73
CA ILE A 439 11.77 10.27 9.58
C ILE A 439 11.25 10.98 10.84
N LEU A 440 11.97 10.93 11.97
CA LEU A 440 11.49 11.51 13.24
C LEU A 440 11.33 13.04 13.18
N ALA A 441 12.27 13.74 12.55
CA ALA A 441 12.20 15.20 12.41
C ALA A 441 10.99 15.62 11.55
N ASP A 442 10.76 14.90 10.44
CA ASP A 442 9.57 14.94 9.59
C ASP A 442 8.28 14.72 10.40
N LEU A 443 8.25 13.67 11.23
CA LEU A 443 7.06 13.28 12.00
C LEU A 443 6.71 14.30 13.09
N TYR A 444 7.71 14.91 13.73
CA TYR A 444 7.51 16.06 14.61
C TYR A 444 7.07 17.33 13.85
N GLN A 445 7.50 17.52 12.58
CA GLN A 445 7.00 18.61 11.75
C GLN A 445 5.52 18.41 11.38
N GLU A 446 5.10 17.19 11.05
CA GLU A 446 3.69 16.86 10.80
C GLU A 446 2.82 17.03 12.06
N LEU A 447 3.30 16.58 13.23
CA LEU A 447 2.64 16.84 14.52
C LEU A 447 2.53 18.34 14.83
N SER A 448 3.56 19.13 14.52
CA SER A 448 3.54 20.60 14.67
C SER A 448 2.47 21.25 13.78
N LYS A 449 2.30 20.78 12.53
CA LYS A 449 1.24 21.23 11.62
C LYS A 449 -0.16 20.87 12.15
N VAL A 450 -0.36 19.64 12.62
CA VAL A 450 -1.63 19.18 13.21
C VAL A 450 -2.01 20.03 14.43
N ALA A 451 -1.08 20.24 15.36
CA ALA A 451 -1.32 21.04 16.55
C ALA A 451 -1.64 22.52 16.22
N ALA A 452 -0.98 23.12 15.22
CA ALA A 452 -1.28 24.48 14.76
C ALA A 452 -2.70 24.59 14.18
N LEU A 453 -3.13 23.63 13.36
CA LEU A 453 -4.48 23.61 12.79
C LEU A 453 -5.58 23.32 13.84
N ALA A 454 -5.23 22.60 14.91
CA ALA A 454 -6.09 22.42 16.08
C ALA A 454 -6.15 23.65 17.01
N GLY A 455 -5.33 24.68 16.78
CA GLY A 455 -5.21 25.86 17.64
C GLY A 455 -4.32 25.68 18.88
N ASP A 456 -3.72 24.51 19.07
CA ASP A 456 -2.74 24.25 20.13
C ASP A 456 -1.34 24.69 19.68
N TYR A 457 -1.15 26.01 19.64
CA TYR A 457 0.13 26.65 19.29
C TYR A 457 1.25 26.23 20.25
N ASP A 458 0.92 25.91 21.49
CA ASP A 458 1.84 25.54 22.55
C ASP A 458 2.47 24.15 22.29
N LYS A 459 1.65 23.13 21.96
CA LYS A 459 2.13 21.87 21.39
C LYS A 459 2.85 22.10 20.07
N SER A 460 2.32 22.94 19.18
CA SER A 460 2.90 23.17 17.86
C SER A 460 4.34 23.67 17.93
N VAL A 461 4.63 24.65 18.81
CA VAL A 461 5.98 25.16 19.08
C VAL A 461 6.85 24.08 19.72
N LYS A 462 6.34 23.33 20.72
CA LYS A 462 7.09 22.23 21.37
C LYS A 462 7.49 21.13 20.37
N TYR A 463 6.61 20.77 19.44
CA TYR A 463 6.91 19.82 18.36
C TYR A 463 7.85 20.41 17.31
N ARG A 464 7.69 21.69 16.93
CA ARG A 464 8.60 22.38 16.01
C ARG A 464 10.02 22.44 16.56
N GLN A 465 10.18 22.75 17.84
CA GLN A 465 11.48 22.76 18.50
C GLN A 465 12.14 21.37 18.47
N LYS A 466 11.39 20.29 18.75
CA LYS A 466 11.91 18.92 18.64
C LYS A 466 12.31 18.54 17.21
N SER A 467 11.52 18.95 16.22
CA SER A 467 11.86 18.76 14.79
C SER A 467 13.15 19.49 14.42
N LEU A 468 13.31 20.74 14.88
CA LEU A 468 14.52 21.53 14.69
C LEU A 468 15.74 20.91 15.39
N THR A 469 15.63 20.50 16.66
CA THR A 469 16.71 19.84 17.40
C THR A 469 17.15 18.55 16.71
N LEU A 470 16.21 17.68 16.31
CA LEU A 470 16.56 16.46 15.57
C LEU A 470 17.21 16.75 14.22
N ASN A 471 16.81 17.81 13.52
CA ASN A 471 17.48 18.25 12.29
C ASN A 471 18.90 18.80 12.58
N THR A 472 19.10 19.59 13.64
CA THR A 472 20.44 20.07 14.02
C THR A 472 21.34 18.93 14.49
N ASP A 473 20.79 17.93 15.18
CA ASP A 473 21.53 16.75 15.64
C ASP A 473 21.86 15.83 14.47
N GLN A 474 20.95 15.66 13.49
CA GLN A 474 21.26 14.98 12.22
C GLN A 474 22.30 15.75 11.39
N LEU A 475 22.31 17.09 11.40
CA LEU A 475 23.38 17.88 10.76
C LEU A 475 24.71 17.70 11.50
N HIS A 476 24.77 17.87 12.82
CA HIS A 476 26.02 17.70 13.59
C HIS A 476 26.56 16.27 13.45
N ASN A 477 25.69 15.25 13.48
CA ASN A 477 26.10 13.88 13.19
C ASN A 477 26.58 13.72 11.74
N ARG A 478 25.96 14.36 10.73
CA ARG A 478 26.51 14.35 9.36
C ARG A 478 27.91 14.99 9.28
N THR A 479 28.17 16.06 10.02
CA THR A 479 29.50 16.69 10.08
C THR A 479 30.52 15.83 10.83
N PHE A 480 30.11 15.12 11.88
CA PHE A 480 31.00 14.32 12.73
C PHE A 480 31.24 12.88 12.20
N LEU A 481 30.26 12.29 11.50
CA LEU A 481 30.35 10.92 10.95
C LEU A 481 31.09 10.84 9.60
N ALA A 482 31.48 11.97 9.01
CA ALA A 482 32.16 12.00 7.70
C ALA A 482 33.49 11.21 7.69
N THR A 483 34.26 11.28 8.79
CA THR A 483 35.54 10.57 8.95
C THR A 483 35.80 10.21 10.41
N MET A 484 36.15 8.95 10.70
CA MET A 484 36.51 8.53 12.07
C MET A 484 37.95 8.99 12.43
N PRO A 485 38.23 9.41 13.68
CA PRO A 485 39.58 9.84 14.07
C PRO A 485 40.65 8.75 13.89
N ILE A 486 41.85 9.15 13.47
CA ILE A 486 43.00 8.23 13.26
C ILE A 486 43.39 7.50 14.57
N SER A 487 43.21 8.16 15.72
CA SER A 487 43.40 7.59 17.06
C SER A 487 42.41 6.46 17.38
N GLU A 488 41.22 6.48 16.78
CA GLU A 488 40.16 5.50 16.99
C GLU A 488 40.24 4.34 15.98
N LEU A 489 40.68 4.61 14.76
CA LEU A 489 41.08 3.57 13.80
C LEU A 489 42.15 2.63 14.37
N LYS A 490 43.14 3.17 15.10
CA LYS A 490 44.16 2.35 15.79
C LYS A 490 43.56 1.49 16.91
N LYS A 491 42.53 1.94 17.62
CA LYS A 491 41.80 1.12 18.61
C LYS A 491 41.02 0.00 17.92
N ASN A 492 40.42 0.29 16.77
CA ASN A 492 39.62 -0.64 15.98
C ASN A 492 40.47 -1.59 15.10
N GLY A 493 41.73 -1.82 15.49
CA GLY A 493 42.60 -2.84 14.90
C GLY A 493 43.21 -2.50 13.54
N TYR A 494 43.22 -1.23 13.12
CA TYR A 494 43.89 -0.82 11.88
C TYR A 494 45.35 -0.41 12.13
N GLU A 495 46.27 -1.06 11.42
CA GLU A 495 47.66 -0.63 11.30
C GLU A 495 47.82 0.32 10.11
N PHE A 496 48.71 1.30 10.25
CA PHE A 496 48.94 2.32 9.24
C PHE A 496 50.30 2.08 8.60
N HIS A 497 50.35 2.04 7.26
CA HIS A 497 51.57 1.87 6.50
C HIS A 497 51.78 3.06 5.57
N ASN A 498 53.02 3.55 5.52
CA ASN A 498 53.46 4.48 4.49
C ASN A 498 53.90 3.66 3.27
N ILE A 499 53.41 4.01 2.10
CA ILE A 499 53.63 3.34 0.82
C ILE A 499 54.12 4.37 -0.19
N GLN A 500 55.08 4.00 -1.05
CA GLN A 500 55.56 4.88 -2.11
C GLN A 500 55.19 4.30 -3.47
N LEU A 501 54.32 5.00 -4.20
CA LEU A 501 53.82 4.59 -5.51
C LEU A 501 54.59 5.33 -6.61
N MET A 502 55.29 4.58 -7.46
CA MET A 502 56.05 5.13 -8.58
C MET A 502 55.18 5.38 -9.82
N GLN A 503 55.60 6.36 -10.63
CA GLN A 503 55.07 6.64 -11.96
C GLN A 503 55.02 5.36 -12.84
N PRO A 504 53.94 5.14 -13.61
CA PRO A 504 53.86 4.02 -14.55
C PRO A 504 54.95 4.10 -15.62
N THR A 505 55.39 2.95 -16.10
CA THR A 505 56.27 2.81 -17.27
C THR A 505 55.53 2.01 -18.34
N GLU A 506 55.93 2.11 -19.62
CA GLU A 506 55.28 1.39 -20.74
C GLU A 506 55.12 -0.12 -20.47
N THR A 507 56.08 -0.69 -19.75
CA THR A 507 56.14 -2.11 -19.35
C THR A 507 55.48 -2.45 -18.02
N SER A 508 55.02 -1.46 -17.23
CA SER A 508 54.42 -1.67 -15.91
C SER A 508 53.50 -0.49 -15.53
N PRO A 509 52.18 -0.61 -15.72
CA PRO A 509 51.21 0.44 -15.37
C PRO A 509 51.00 0.53 -13.85
N VAL A 510 50.14 1.48 -13.42
CA VAL A 510 49.84 1.68 -11.98
C VAL A 510 49.16 0.46 -11.36
N GLY A 511 48.10 -0.05 -12.00
CA GLY A 511 47.48 -1.34 -11.67
C GLY A 511 46.61 -1.40 -10.41
N LEU A 512 46.07 -0.28 -9.92
CA LEU A 512 45.12 -0.26 -8.78
C LEU A 512 43.72 0.19 -9.22
N LYS A 513 42.68 -0.31 -8.53
CA LYS A 513 41.31 0.24 -8.57
C LYS A 513 40.92 0.80 -7.20
N LEU A 514 40.63 2.09 -7.14
CA LEU A 514 40.15 2.78 -5.93
C LEU A 514 38.62 2.96 -6.02
N THR A 515 37.92 2.89 -4.89
CA THR A 515 36.45 3.02 -4.84
C THR A 515 36.04 3.80 -3.60
N LYS A 516 35.12 4.77 -3.75
CA LYS A 516 34.51 5.50 -2.63
C LYS A 516 33.32 4.71 -2.07
N GLN A 517 33.31 4.47 -0.77
CA GLN A 517 32.24 3.83 -0.02
C GLN A 517 31.65 4.80 1.01
N GLN A 518 30.37 4.64 1.35
CA GLN A 518 29.68 5.48 2.33
C GLN A 518 30.00 5.05 3.78
N ASN A 519 31.27 5.17 4.19
CA ASN A 519 31.73 4.82 5.53
C ASN A 519 32.87 5.76 6.00
N PRO A 520 33.27 5.74 7.29
CA PRO A 520 34.23 6.71 7.85
C PRO A 520 35.71 6.57 7.41
N LEU A 521 36.02 5.57 6.57
CA LEU A 521 37.30 5.36 5.90
C LEU A 521 37.29 5.80 4.43
N GLN A 522 36.10 5.86 3.82
CA GLN A 522 35.80 6.42 2.49
C GLN A 522 36.43 5.70 1.30
N TYR A 523 37.77 5.63 1.20
CA TYR A 523 38.47 5.17 -0.02
C TYR A 523 39.13 3.80 0.18
N ILE A 524 38.67 2.78 -0.56
CA ILE A 524 39.19 1.40 -0.51
C ILE A 524 39.80 0.97 -1.84
N ILE A 525 40.89 0.19 -1.78
CA ILE A 525 41.50 -0.47 -2.93
C ILE A 525 40.76 -1.79 -3.19
N THR A 526 40.00 -1.85 -4.29
CA THR A 526 39.17 -3.01 -4.67
C THR A 526 39.87 -3.97 -5.63
N ALA A 527 40.94 -3.54 -6.29
CA ALA A 527 41.81 -4.42 -7.09
C ALA A 527 43.25 -3.92 -7.08
N VAL A 528 44.20 -4.87 -7.08
CA VAL A 528 45.62 -4.66 -7.37
C VAL A 528 46.05 -5.73 -8.37
N ALA A 529 46.58 -5.32 -9.53
CA ALA A 529 47.04 -6.22 -10.57
C ALA A 529 48.51 -6.61 -10.35
N LYS A 530 48.84 -7.90 -10.50
CA LYS A 530 50.21 -8.38 -10.24
C LYS A 530 51.25 -7.76 -11.16
N TYR A 531 52.48 -7.57 -10.65
CA TYR A 531 53.64 -7.02 -11.35
C TYR A 531 53.50 -5.56 -11.83
N THR A 532 52.50 -4.84 -11.31
CA THR A 532 52.27 -3.41 -11.54
C THR A 532 52.92 -2.55 -10.46
N LYS A 533 52.99 -1.22 -10.65
CA LYS A 533 53.58 -0.31 -9.65
C LYS A 533 52.88 -0.40 -8.29
N ALA A 534 51.57 -0.65 -8.25
CA ALA A 534 50.81 -0.83 -7.00
C ALA A 534 51.18 -2.13 -6.25
N ASP A 535 51.34 -3.24 -6.97
CA ASP A 535 51.75 -4.54 -6.41
C ASP A 535 53.20 -4.47 -5.90
N LEU A 536 54.10 -3.87 -6.69
CA LEU A 536 55.50 -3.63 -6.30
C LEU A 536 55.65 -2.65 -5.13
N ALA A 537 54.71 -1.71 -4.96
CA ALA A 537 54.63 -0.82 -3.80
C ALA A 537 54.05 -1.51 -2.54
N GLY A 538 53.54 -2.74 -2.64
CA GLY A 538 52.99 -3.50 -1.50
C GLY A 538 51.55 -3.13 -1.11
N LEU A 539 50.80 -2.49 -2.00
CA LEU A 539 49.35 -2.30 -1.87
C LEU A 539 48.61 -3.63 -2.01
N LYS A 540 47.51 -3.78 -1.29
CA LYS A 540 46.66 -4.99 -1.29
C LYS A 540 45.19 -4.61 -1.47
N VAL A 541 44.41 -5.56 -1.96
CA VAL A 541 42.95 -5.48 -1.93
C VAL A 541 42.49 -5.36 -0.47
N ASN A 542 41.50 -4.50 -0.22
CA ASN A 542 40.98 -4.11 1.09
C ASN A 542 41.90 -3.22 1.95
N ASP A 543 42.97 -2.66 1.39
CA ASP A 543 43.64 -1.51 2.00
C ASP A 543 42.79 -0.23 1.82
N TRP A 544 42.73 0.60 2.87
CA TRP A 544 42.06 1.90 2.82
C TRP A 544 43.06 3.02 2.61
N LEU A 545 42.81 3.91 1.65
CA LEU A 545 43.68 5.06 1.39
C LEU A 545 43.26 6.24 2.28
N ILE A 546 44.15 6.65 3.18
CA ILE A 546 43.88 7.66 4.22
C ILE A 546 44.49 9.00 3.84
N LYS A 547 45.75 8.99 3.36
CA LYS A 547 46.47 10.19 2.94
C LYS A 547 47.17 10.03 1.62
N ILE A 548 47.32 11.17 0.94
CA ILE A 548 48.25 11.39 -0.17
C ILE A 548 49.14 12.57 0.22
N GLU A 549 50.45 12.39 0.12
CA GLU A 549 51.46 13.22 0.77
C GLU A 549 51.10 13.47 2.25
N ASN A 550 50.83 14.71 2.63
CA ASN A 550 50.46 15.09 4.01
C ASN A 550 48.94 15.24 4.23
N THR A 551 48.15 15.26 3.15
CA THR A 551 46.71 15.59 3.15
C THR A 551 45.86 14.35 3.47
N ASP A 552 44.90 14.49 4.40
CA ASP A 552 43.89 13.45 4.65
C ASP A 552 42.79 13.54 3.59
N ILE A 553 42.70 12.52 2.74
CA ILE A 553 41.84 12.56 1.54
C ILE A 553 40.39 12.17 1.83
N ARG A 554 40.08 11.71 3.05
CA ARG A 554 38.76 11.14 3.37
C ARG A 554 37.65 12.19 3.40
N THR A 555 37.99 13.47 3.57
CA THR A 555 37.07 14.61 3.42
C THR A 555 37.02 15.19 2.00
N THR A 556 37.87 14.71 1.09
CA THR A 556 38.01 15.20 -0.29
C THR A 556 37.02 14.47 -1.22
N GLU A 557 36.64 15.08 -2.35
CA GLU A 557 35.76 14.42 -3.33
C GLU A 557 36.48 13.49 -4.32
N PHE A 558 35.78 12.48 -4.83
CA PHE A 558 36.42 11.39 -5.59
C PHE A 558 37.08 11.87 -6.88
N SER A 559 36.49 12.85 -7.55
CA SER A 559 37.05 13.51 -8.74
C SER A 559 38.39 14.18 -8.44
N GLU A 560 38.47 14.92 -7.33
CA GLU A 560 39.65 15.65 -6.87
C GLU A 560 40.76 14.70 -6.38
N VAL A 561 40.42 13.63 -5.63
CA VAL A 561 41.37 12.56 -5.26
C VAL A 561 41.91 11.87 -6.52
N SER A 562 41.04 11.54 -7.48
CA SER A 562 41.43 10.88 -8.73
C SER A 562 42.28 11.79 -9.64
N HIS A 563 42.07 13.10 -9.59
CA HIS A 563 42.88 14.09 -10.30
C HIS A 563 44.25 14.25 -9.64
N THR A 564 44.30 14.44 -8.31
CA THR A 564 45.54 14.55 -7.52
C THR A 564 46.47 13.35 -7.71
N ILE A 565 45.92 12.11 -7.73
CA ILE A 565 46.72 10.91 -8.01
C ILE A 565 47.32 10.96 -9.43
N ARG A 566 46.55 11.37 -10.43
CA ARG A 566 47.01 11.44 -11.83
C ARG A 566 48.05 12.54 -12.04
N ASP A 567 47.85 13.72 -11.47
CA ASP A 567 48.78 14.83 -11.59
C ASP A 567 50.12 14.53 -10.94
N LEU A 568 50.13 14.04 -9.69
CA LEU A 568 51.36 13.67 -8.99
C LEU A 568 52.10 12.50 -9.66
N LEU A 569 51.38 11.51 -10.21
CA LEU A 569 52.00 10.44 -11.02
C LEU A 569 52.61 10.96 -12.33
N THR A 570 52.15 12.09 -12.85
CA THR A 570 52.66 12.69 -14.09
C THR A 570 53.85 13.61 -13.82
N ASN A 571 53.75 14.44 -12.77
CA ASN A 571 54.65 15.56 -12.52
C ASN A 571 55.75 15.26 -11.49
N ALA A 572 55.48 14.42 -10.48
CA ALA A 572 56.41 14.19 -9.35
C ALA A 572 57.19 12.87 -9.43
N GLY A 573 56.79 11.92 -10.30
CA GLY A 573 57.45 10.62 -10.48
C GLY A 573 57.23 9.61 -9.34
N LEU A 574 56.91 10.09 -8.13
CA LEU A 574 56.71 9.31 -6.91
C LEU A 574 55.60 9.95 -6.06
N ILE A 575 54.73 9.13 -5.45
CA ILE A 575 53.71 9.56 -4.49
C ILE A 575 53.90 8.85 -3.16
N ASN A 576 53.93 9.60 -2.07
CA ASN A 576 53.79 9.07 -0.72
C ASN A 576 52.30 8.91 -0.37
N MET A 577 51.91 7.70 0.02
CA MET A 577 50.54 7.36 0.44
C MET A 577 50.55 6.80 1.85
N VAL A 578 49.53 7.12 2.65
CA VAL A 578 49.29 6.45 3.93
C VAL A 578 48.04 5.60 3.80
N ILE A 579 48.19 4.29 3.95
CA ILE A 579 47.08 3.33 3.98
C ILE A 579 46.78 2.88 5.41
N ALA A 580 45.54 2.45 5.65
CA ALA A 580 45.15 1.69 6.83
C ALA A 580 44.75 0.26 6.43
N ARG A 581 45.33 -0.73 7.12
CA ARG A 581 45.14 -2.16 6.90
C ARG A 581 44.64 -2.81 8.19
N LYS A 582 43.51 -3.52 8.14
CA LYS A 582 42.95 -4.21 9.32
C LYS A 582 43.89 -5.35 9.72
N LYS A 583 44.32 -5.40 10.98
CA LYS A 583 45.26 -6.40 11.50
C LYS A 583 44.60 -7.77 11.53
N THR A 584 45.00 -8.66 10.62
CA THR A 584 44.46 -10.03 10.51
C THR A 584 45.04 -10.95 11.58
N SER A 585 44.68 -10.69 12.84
CA SER A 585 44.94 -11.60 13.95
C SER A 585 43.98 -12.79 13.89
N ILE A 586 44.39 -13.87 13.20
CA ILE A 586 43.76 -15.19 13.34
C ILE A 586 44.16 -15.77 14.71
N SER A 587 43.56 -15.19 15.75
CA SER A 587 43.62 -15.65 17.13
C SER A 587 42.18 -15.63 17.66
N PRO A 588 41.55 -16.78 17.93
CA PRO A 588 40.11 -16.82 18.18
C PRO A 588 39.76 -16.20 19.54
N SER A 589 39.35 -14.93 19.52
CA SER A 589 38.94 -14.16 20.70
C SER A 589 37.81 -13.16 20.41
N THR A 590 36.84 -13.54 19.58
CA THR A 590 35.45 -13.05 19.69
C THR A 590 34.80 -13.70 20.92
N SER A 591 35.31 -13.35 22.11
CA SER A 591 34.77 -13.81 23.40
C SER A 591 33.41 -13.15 23.66
N GLY A 592 32.33 -13.82 23.23
CA GLY A 592 30.97 -13.31 23.35
C GLY A 592 29.86 -14.33 23.11
N GLU A 593 29.83 -14.97 21.93
CA GLU A 593 28.62 -15.70 21.49
C GLU A 593 28.77 -17.18 21.06
N TYR A 594 29.95 -17.68 20.69
CA TYR A 594 30.10 -19.04 20.11
C TYR A 594 31.30 -19.80 20.73
N ASP A 595 31.16 -21.10 20.99
CA ASP A 595 32.29 -21.95 21.42
C ASP A 595 33.20 -22.24 20.21
N LYS A 596 34.51 -22.34 20.45
CA LYS A 596 35.53 -22.63 19.43
C LYS A 596 35.35 -24.02 18.79
N ARG A 597 34.53 -24.88 19.39
CA ARG A 597 34.21 -26.24 18.92
C ARG A 597 33.21 -26.27 17.76
N ASP A 598 32.39 -25.22 17.59
CA ASP A 598 31.33 -25.18 16.57
C ASP A 598 31.79 -24.59 15.23
N ILE A 599 32.94 -23.91 15.22
CA ILE A 599 33.57 -23.36 14.02
C ILE A 599 34.22 -24.48 13.21
N ARG A 600 33.89 -24.58 11.92
CA ARG A 600 34.40 -25.61 11.00
C ARG A 600 35.03 -24.98 9.76
N LEU A 601 36.16 -25.55 9.34
CA LEU A 601 36.79 -25.24 8.06
C LEU A 601 36.38 -26.29 7.04
N ILE A 602 35.78 -25.85 5.94
CA ILE A 602 35.20 -26.68 4.89
C ILE A 602 35.94 -26.37 3.59
N VAL A 603 36.44 -27.38 2.89
CA VAL A 603 37.18 -27.20 1.63
C VAL A 603 36.47 -27.95 0.51
N LEU A 604 35.96 -27.20 -0.47
CA LEU A 604 35.18 -27.72 -1.58
C LEU A 604 35.95 -27.59 -2.89
N ASN A 605 36.31 -28.70 -3.51
CA ASN A 605 36.94 -28.68 -4.84
C ASN A 605 36.00 -28.08 -5.89
N GLU A 606 34.68 -28.29 -5.74
CA GLU A 606 33.63 -27.65 -6.54
C GLU A 606 32.42 -27.28 -5.68
N ALA A 607 31.79 -26.13 -5.96
CA ALA A 607 30.60 -25.64 -5.26
C ALA A 607 29.27 -26.22 -5.81
N ALA A 608 29.30 -27.44 -6.36
CA ALA A 608 28.12 -28.08 -6.95
C ALA A 608 27.20 -28.69 -5.87
N GLY A 609 25.90 -28.39 -5.93
CA GLY A 609 24.91 -28.85 -4.95
C GLY A 609 24.87 -28.02 -3.66
N LEU A 610 25.27 -26.75 -3.72
CA LEU A 610 25.32 -25.82 -2.60
C LEU A 610 24.59 -24.51 -2.92
N ASP A 611 23.54 -24.19 -2.15
CA ASP A 611 22.89 -22.88 -2.16
C ASP A 611 23.17 -22.13 -0.85
N PHE A 612 23.37 -20.81 -0.95
CA PHE A 612 23.51 -19.92 0.20
C PHE A 612 22.67 -18.66 0.01
N ASN A 613 22.15 -18.11 1.10
CA ASN A 613 21.32 -16.90 1.12
C ASN A 613 21.96 -15.82 1.97
N SER A 614 21.37 -14.62 1.97
CA SER A 614 21.86 -13.49 2.74
C SER A 614 20.71 -12.63 3.29
N PHE A 615 20.75 -12.32 4.57
CA PHE A 615 19.73 -11.54 5.28
C PHE A 615 20.30 -10.22 5.78
N ILE A 616 19.52 -9.15 5.77
CA ILE A 616 19.89 -7.83 6.31
C ILE A 616 19.12 -7.64 7.62
N SER A 617 19.82 -7.29 8.70
CA SER A 617 19.20 -7.12 10.02
C SER A 617 18.13 -6.02 10.01
N GLU A 618 16.92 -6.31 10.50
CA GLU A 618 15.84 -5.31 10.65
C GLU A 618 16.24 -4.15 11.60
N ASN A 619 17.22 -4.37 12.47
CA ASN A 619 17.72 -3.37 13.43
C ASN A 619 18.93 -2.58 12.91
N ASP A 620 19.61 -3.04 11.86
CA ASP A 620 20.78 -2.38 11.28
C ASP A 620 20.94 -2.72 9.79
N SER A 621 20.66 -1.74 8.93
CA SER A 621 20.71 -1.89 7.48
C SER A 621 22.13 -2.01 6.91
N GLN A 622 23.17 -1.93 7.73
CA GLN A 622 24.57 -2.14 7.32
C GLN A 622 25.09 -3.55 7.65
N LEU A 623 24.33 -4.34 8.44
CA LEU A 623 24.70 -5.70 8.82
C LEU A 623 23.97 -6.74 7.97
N GLN A 624 24.54 -7.04 6.80
CA GLN A 624 24.17 -8.23 6.03
C GLN A 624 24.93 -9.46 6.57
N THR A 625 24.26 -10.61 6.61
CA THR A 625 24.81 -11.89 7.10
C THR A 625 24.48 -13.02 6.12
N HIS A 626 25.46 -13.89 5.87
CA HIS A 626 25.39 -14.95 4.86
C HIS A 626 25.34 -16.34 5.52
N PHE A 627 24.52 -17.24 4.98
CA PHE A 627 24.29 -18.57 5.54
C PHE A 627 23.96 -19.58 4.44
N ILE A 628 24.28 -20.84 4.69
CA ILE A 628 23.95 -21.96 3.79
C ILE A 628 22.44 -22.26 3.89
N SER A 629 21.75 -22.20 2.76
CA SER A 629 20.29 -22.34 2.70
C SER A 629 19.82 -23.72 2.28
N SER A 630 20.66 -24.45 1.53
CA SER A 630 20.47 -25.86 1.19
C SER A 630 21.81 -26.54 0.91
N VAL A 631 22.04 -27.70 1.53
CA VAL A 631 23.10 -28.64 1.14
C VAL A 631 22.45 -29.88 0.52
N GLN A 632 22.77 -30.17 -0.74
CA GLN A 632 22.23 -31.36 -1.41
C GLN A 632 22.81 -32.65 -0.78
N PRO A 633 21.99 -33.64 -0.36
CA PRO A 633 22.48 -34.90 0.17
C PRO A 633 23.41 -35.65 -0.80
N LEU A 634 24.43 -36.30 -0.26
CA LEU A 634 25.51 -37.02 -0.98
C LEU A 634 26.40 -36.14 -1.88
N SER A 635 26.23 -34.81 -1.87
CA SER A 635 27.08 -33.86 -2.61
C SER A 635 28.51 -33.78 -2.03
N LEU A 636 29.37 -33.00 -2.69
CA LEU A 636 30.70 -32.65 -2.14
C LEU A 636 30.58 -31.77 -0.89
N ALA A 637 29.54 -30.92 -0.80
CA ALA A 637 29.31 -30.06 0.36
C ALA A 637 28.86 -30.87 1.61
N ASP A 638 27.94 -31.83 1.42
CA ASP A 638 27.51 -32.78 2.44
C ASP A 638 28.69 -33.62 2.96
N LYS A 639 29.44 -34.23 2.03
CA LYS A 639 30.64 -35.03 2.36
C LYS A 639 31.77 -34.23 3.01
N ALA A 640 31.83 -32.92 2.82
CA ALA A 640 32.79 -32.03 3.48
C ALA A 640 32.31 -31.55 4.88
N GLY A 641 31.09 -31.89 5.30
CA GLY A 641 30.55 -31.57 6.64
C GLY A 641 29.85 -30.23 6.77
N LEU A 642 29.44 -29.62 5.65
CA LEU A 642 28.63 -28.41 5.60
C LEU A 642 27.14 -28.73 5.84
N ARG A 643 26.37 -27.81 6.44
CA ARG A 643 24.97 -28.06 6.86
C ARG A 643 24.03 -26.91 6.50
N ASP A 644 22.76 -27.23 6.29
CA ASP A 644 21.66 -26.25 6.30
C ASP A 644 21.74 -25.37 7.56
N GLY A 645 21.72 -24.05 7.39
CA GLY A 645 21.80 -23.08 8.48
C GLY A 645 23.20 -22.69 8.94
N ASP A 646 24.27 -23.28 8.39
CA ASP A 646 25.64 -22.85 8.70
C ASP A 646 25.89 -21.39 8.27
N ARG A 647 26.30 -20.54 9.21
CA ARG A 647 26.66 -19.14 8.96
C ARG A 647 28.08 -19.06 8.40
N ILE A 648 28.26 -18.35 7.29
CA ILE A 648 29.57 -18.15 6.67
C ILE A 648 30.30 -17.01 7.38
N LEU A 649 31.55 -17.26 7.79
CA LEU A 649 32.44 -16.29 8.42
C LEU A 649 33.54 -15.83 7.46
N THR A 650 34.17 -16.76 6.72
CA THR A 650 35.16 -16.44 5.70
C THR A 650 34.96 -17.23 4.40
N VAL A 651 35.40 -16.64 3.28
CA VAL A 651 35.49 -17.28 1.97
C VAL A 651 36.89 -17.07 1.41
N ASN A 652 37.63 -18.15 1.16
CA ASN A 652 39.02 -18.13 0.69
C ASN A 652 39.92 -17.21 1.55
N ASP A 653 39.78 -17.34 2.87
CA ASP A 653 40.42 -16.57 3.95
C ASP A 653 40.08 -15.07 4.00
N ILE A 654 39.09 -14.61 3.21
CA ILE A 654 38.52 -13.26 3.29
C ILE A 654 37.33 -13.27 4.27
N ASP A 655 37.35 -12.38 5.26
CA ASP A 655 36.23 -12.11 6.18
C ASP A 655 35.01 -11.59 5.39
N VAL A 656 33.88 -12.29 5.48
CA VAL A 656 32.61 -11.92 4.81
C VAL A 656 31.52 -11.54 5.81
N THR A 657 31.82 -11.41 7.11
CA THR A 657 30.79 -11.17 8.15
C THR A 657 30.02 -9.85 8.02
N HIS A 658 30.53 -8.93 7.18
CA HIS A 658 29.93 -7.65 6.83
C HIS A 658 29.96 -7.36 5.32
N ALA A 659 30.10 -8.39 4.47
CA ALA A 659 30.12 -8.22 3.02
C ALA A 659 28.70 -8.02 2.46
N ILE A 660 28.59 -7.48 1.24
CA ILE A 660 27.33 -7.51 0.50
C ILE A 660 27.18 -8.85 -0.24
N HIS A 661 25.94 -9.31 -0.40
CA HIS A 661 25.62 -10.60 -1.03
C HIS A 661 26.31 -10.80 -2.39
N GLU A 662 26.36 -9.77 -3.24
CA GLU A 662 27.00 -9.85 -4.55
C GLU A 662 28.52 -10.09 -4.47
N ASP A 663 29.21 -9.48 -3.50
CA ASP A 663 30.64 -9.69 -3.30
C ASP A 663 30.91 -11.13 -2.80
N VAL A 664 30.06 -11.67 -1.93
CA VAL A 664 30.16 -13.07 -1.49
C VAL A 664 29.87 -14.04 -2.64
N CYS A 665 28.88 -13.77 -3.49
CA CYS A 665 28.65 -14.52 -4.73
C CYS A 665 29.90 -14.53 -5.61
N ARG A 666 30.57 -13.38 -5.76
CA ARG A 666 31.83 -13.27 -6.51
C ARG A 666 32.97 -14.04 -5.86
N MET A 667 33.09 -14.02 -4.53
CA MET A 667 34.12 -14.79 -3.79
C MET A 667 33.90 -16.31 -3.87
N MET A 668 32.64 -16.77 -3.85
CA MET A 668 32.26 -18.18 -4.04
C MET A 668 32.58 -18.71 -5.45
N GLN A 669 32.66 -17.83 -6.45
CA GLN A 669 32.87 -18.20 -7.86
C GLN A 669 34.32 -18.07 -8.35
N THR A 670 35.20 -17.35 -7.62
CA THR A 670 36.49 -16.88 -8.16
C THR A 670 37.70 -17.78 -7.91
N LYS A 671 37.63 -18.76 -7.00
CA LYS A 671 38.73 -19.72 -6.75
C LYS A 671 38.21 -21.13 -6.43
N LYS A 672 38.92 -22.13 -6.96
CA LYS A 672 38.85 -23.54 -6.55
C LYS A 672 40.25 -23.99 -6.08
N PRO A 673 40.39 -24.80 -5.02
CA PRO A 673 39.33 -25.19 -4.09
C PRO A 673 38.80 -23.98 -3.32
N LEU A 674 37.52 -24.05 -2.95
CA LEU A 674 36.77 -23.05 -2.21
C LEU A 674 36.86 -23.37 -0.71
N GLN A 675 37.54 -22.51 0.05
CA GLN A 675 37.73 -22.67 1.50
C GLN A 675 36.73 -21.79 2.27
N LEU A 676 35.87 -22.39 3.08
CA LEU A 676 34.86 -21.71 3.89
C LEU A 676 35.12 -21.92 5.37
N THR A 677 35.17 -20.85 6.16
CA THR A 677 35.03 -20.96 7.62
C THR A 677 33.58 -20.70 7.98
N VAL A 678 32.93 -21.65 8.65
CA VAL A 678 31.51 -21.57 9.02
C VAL A 678 31.28 -21.86 10.50
N VAL A 679 30.13 -21.44 11.03
CA VAL A 679 29.66 -21.77 12.38
C VAL A 679 28.20 -22.17 12.37
N ASN A 680 27.82 -23.13 13.21
CA ASN A 680 26.43 -23.51 13.42
C ASN A 680 25.72 -22.44 14.28
N ASP A 681 24.63 -21.84 13.80
CA ASP A 681 23.88 -20.79 14.52
C ASP A 681 22.45 -21.26 14.87
N PRO A 682 22.23 -21.80 16.08
CA PRO A 682 20.92 -22.32 16.47
C PRO A 682 19.80 -21.27 16.49
N LYS A 683 20.12 -19.99 16.73
CA LYS A 683 19.13 -18.90 16.72
C LYS A 683 18.58 -18.68 15.31
N TYR A 684 19.38 -18.96 14.28
CA TYR A 684 19.00 -18.77 12.89
C TYR A 684 18.29 -19.98 12.28
N ILE A 685 18.59 -21.21 12.74
CA ILE A 685 17.84 -22.41 12.31
C ILE A 685 16.34 -22.28 12.66
N GLU A 686 16.01 -21.75 13.84
CA GLU A 686 14.62 -21.48 14.25
C GLU A 686 13.92 -20.42 13.35
N LEU A 687 14.68 -19.46 12.79
CA LEU A 687 14.17 -18.53 11.78
C LEU A 687 13.92 -19.22 10.42
N ILE A 688 14.86 -20.07 9.96
CA ILE A 688 14.72 -20.81 8.70
C ILE A 688 13.49 -21.74 8.73
N GLU A 689 13.26 -22.47 9.82
CA GLU A 689 12.06 -23.32 9.92
C GLU A 689 10.76 -22.53 9.80
N ASN A 690 10.71 -21.34 10.41
CA ASN A 690 9.53 -20.48 10.37
C ASN A 690 9.31 -19.86 8.98
N VAL A 691 10.36 -19.73 8.15
CA VAL A 691 10.21 -19.40 6.72
C VAL A 691 9.76 -20.62 5.91
N LYS A 692 10.41 -21.79 6.08
CA LYS A 692 10.05 -23.04 5.36
C LYS A 692 8.58 -23.44 5.62
N ARG A 693 8.04 -23.24 6.84
CA ARG A 693 6.61 -23.43 7.19
C ARG A 693 5.62 -22.53 6.43
N ASN A 694 6.05 -21.38 5.91
CA ASN A 694 5.20 -20.45 5.17
C ASN A 694 5.21 -20.69 3.65
N GLN A 695 6.11 -21.55 3.14
CA GLN A 695 6.29 -21.80 1.70
C GLN A 695 5.71 -23.15 1.24
N THR A 696 5.52 -24.12 2.14
CA THR A 696 4.97 -25.46 1.81
C THR A 696 3.47 -25.51 1.48
N ILE A 697 2.80 -24.36 1.36
CA ILE A 697 1.37 -24.27 1.01
C ILE A 697 1.14 -24.23 -0.52
N THR A 698 2.17 -23.97 -1.33
CA THR A 698 2.00 -23.60 -2.75
C THR A 698 2.34 -24.67 -3.81
N GLU A 699 2.91 -25.83 -3.46
CA GLU A 699 3.47 -26.75 -4.48
C GLU A 699 2.63 -28.02 -4.78
N ASP A 700 1.69 -28.42 -3.92
CA ASP A 700 0.99 -29.72 -4.02
C ASP A 700 -0.20 -29.72 -4.99
N SER A 701 -0.01 -29.21 -6.22
CA SER A 701 -1.13 -29.01 -7.18
C SER A 701 -0.85 -29.21 -8.69
N THR A 702 0.30 -29.78 -9.09
CA THR A 702 0.69 -29.91 -10.52
C THR A 702 1.08 -31.31 -10.99
N VAL A 703 0.35 -32.37 -10.57
CA VAL A 703 0.51 -33.73 -11.14
C VAL A 703 -0.82 -34.33 -11.65
N ARG A 704 -1.11 -34.16 -12.95
CA ARG A 704 -1.75 -35.17 -13.86
C ARG A 704 -2.22 -34.59 -15.21
N SER A 705 -1.50 -34.89 -16.30
CA SER A 705 -2.04 -35.35 -17.60
C SER A 705 -0.90 -35.65 -18.58
N ARG A 706 -1.12 -36.53 -19.57
CA ARG A 706 -0.13 -36.96 -20.59
C ARG A 706 -0.53 -36.51 -22.00
N SER A 707 0.45 -36.35 -22.87
CA SER A 707 0.31 -36.02 -24.31
C SER A 707 -0.23 -37.18 -25.17
N PRO A 708 -0.60 -36.90 -26.44
CA PRO A 708 0.24 -37.28 -27.59
C PRO A 708 0.50 -36.11 -28.60
N ALA A 709 1.14 -36.37 -29.76
CA ALA A 709 1.93 -35.38 -30.53
C ALA A 709 1.95 -35.55 -32.09
N ARG A 710 2.88 -34.84 -32.78
CA ARG A 710 3.25 -34.75 -34.26
C ARG A 710 2.70 -33.51 -35.00
N HIS A 711 3.28 -32.84 -36.03
CA HIS A 711 4.61 -32.74 -36.76
C HIS A 711 4.49 -31.56 -37.82
N VAL A 712 5.43 -30.98 -38.62
CA VAL A 712 6.92 -30.72 -38.74
C VAL A 712 7.21 -29.78 -39.97
N SER A 713 8.39 -29.11 -40.10
CA SER A 713 9.04 -28.45 -41.30
C SER A 713 8.42 -27.16 -41.94
N SER A 714 9.13 -26.24 -42.67
CA SER A 714 10.58 -25.85 -42.82
C SER A 714 10.80 -24.54 -43.67
N ASP A 715 12.01 -23.95 -43.61
CA ASP A 715 12.61 -22.79 -44.41
C ASP A 715 13.07 -23.17 -45.87
N PRO A 716 13.74 -22.37 -46.80
CA PRO A 716 14.74 -21.25 -46.60
C PRO A 716 15.06 -20.13 -47.70
N ILE A 717 15.69 -19.00 -47.22
CA ILE A 717 16.91 -18.21 -47.66
C ILE A 717 17.24 -17.78 -49.14
N SER A 718 17.74 -16.52 -49.36
CA SER A 718 18.79 -15.97 -50.33
C SER A 718 18.47 -14.63 -51.07
N ASP A 719 19.35 -13.76 -51.65
CA ASP A 719 20.74 -13.27 -51.35
C ASP A 719 21.24 -12.00 -52.18
N LEU A 720 21.90 -11.02 -51.51
CA LEU A 720 23.09 -10.15 -51.87
C LEU A 720 23.34 -9.33 -53.21
N LYS A 721 23.81 -8.04 -53.08
CA LYS A 721 25.13 -7.40 -53.49
C LYS A 721 25.26 -6.03 -54.27
N ILE A 722 26.24 -5.20 -53.82
CA ILE A 722 27.20 -4.28 -54.54
C ILE A 722 26.88 -2.76 -54.82
N SER A 723 27.95 -1.93 -54.88
CA SER A 723 28.08 -0.44 -54.99
C SER A 723 29.48 -0.08 -55.64
N PRO A 724 30.21 1.09 -55.54
CA PRO A 724 30.04 2.41 -54.85
C PRO A 724 30.56 3.73 -55.57
N SER A 725 30.50 4.90 -54.88
CA SER A 725 31.39 6.11 -54.97
C SER A 725 31.20 7.12 -56.14
N LYS A 726 31.70 8.40 -56.15
CA LYS A 726 32.64 9.17 -55.27
C LYS A 726 32.57 10.72 -55.48
N SER A 727 33.00 11.53 -54.48
CA SER A 727 33.51 12.94 -54.55
C SER A 727 32.58 14.09 -55.03
N LEU A 728 32.76 15.38 -54.68
CA LEU A 728 33.75 16.12 -53.85
C LEU A 728 33.08 17.38 -53.21
N SER A 729 33.69 18.00 -52.18
CA SER A 729 33.20 19.19 -51.46
C SER A 729 34.18 20.38 -51.52
N PRO A 730 33.79 21.54 -50.94
CA PRO A 730 34.69 22.18 -49.98
C PRO A 730 34.04 22.56 -48.63
N SER A 731 34.84 22.45 -47.57
CA SER A 731 34.67 22.91 -46.18
C SER A 731 36.01 23.58 -45.78
N PRO A 732 36.38 23.89 -44.50
CA PRO A 732 35.67 23.92 -43.20
C PRO A 732 35.72 25.41 -42.71
N PRO A 733 36.14 25.87 -41.49
CA PRO A 733 36.33 25.31 -40.12
C PRO A 733 35.35 25.96 -39.09
N ILE A 734 35.34 25.76 -37.76
CA ILE A 734 35.83 24.75 -36.79
C ILE A 734 34.94 24.93 -35.54
N GLU A 735 34.56 23.94 -34.72
CA GLU A 735 34.26 22.51 -34.94
C GLU A 735 33.45 22.02 -33.69
N ASP A 736 32.94 20.79 -33.68
CA ASP A 736 32.35 20.06 -32.54
C ASP A 736 32.79 18.58 -32.73
N GLU A 737 33.36 17.91 -31.73
CA GLU A 737 34.14 16.66 -31.97
C GLU A 737 33.30 15.43 -32.42
N ASP A 738 33.91 14.60 -33.29
CA ASP A 738 33.29 13.46 -33.97
C ASP A 738 33.31 12.16 -33.12
N ASP A 739 32.33 11.98 -32.22
CA ASP A 739 31.97 10.66 -31.69
C ASP A 739 31.23 9.86 -32.79
N GLY A 740 31.93 8.90 -33.40
CA GLY A 740 31.64 8.23 -34.68
C GLY A 740 30.38 7.35 -34.75
N LEU A 741 29.24 7.87 -34.31
CA LEU A 741 28.03 7.13 -33.92
C LEU A 741 26.86 7.29 -34.89
N SER A 742 27.14 7.60 -36.16
CA SER A 742 26.12 7.91 -37.20
C SER A 742 25.19 6.73 -37.51
N LYS A 743 25.69 5.48 -37.44
CA LYS A 743 24.96 4.24 -37.79
C LYS A 743 23.64 4.02 -37.04
N HIS A 744 23.49 4.58 -35.84
CA HIS A 744 22.38 4.25 -34.96
C HIS A 744 21.17 5.19 -35.06
N ARG A 745 21.24 6.31 -35.80
CA ARG A 745 20.20 7.35 -35.82
C ARG A 745 19.42 7.35 -37.14
N ARG A 746 18.08 7.35 -37.08
CA ARG A 746 17.18 7.51 -38.25
C ARG A 746 16.18 8.63 -38.02
N VAL A 747 15.76 9.32 -39.08
CA VAL A 747 14.71 10.35 -39.00
C VAL A 747 13.35 9.67 -38.89
N LEU A 748 12.54 10.09 -37.91
CA LEU A 748 11.18 9.58 -37.68
C LEU A 748 10.18 10.27 -38.62
N PHE A 749 10.30 11.59 -38.73
CA PHE A 749 9.58 12.48 -39.66
C PHE A 749 10.20 13.89 -39.60
N THR A 750 9.78 14.77 -40.51
CA THR A 750 10.21 16.17 -40.61
C THR A 750 9.01 17.10 -40.52
N VAL A 751 9.09 18.14 -39.68
CA VAL A 751 8.07 19.18 -39.54
C VAL A 751 8.71 20.53 -39.89
N GLY A 752 8.31 21.10 -41.02
CA GLY A 752 8.95 22.30 -41.57
C GLY A 752 10.44 22.05 -41.88
N LYS A 753 11.33 22.89 -41.34
CA LYS A 753 12.79 22.76 -41.51
C LYS A 753 13.49 21.85 -40.47
N VAL A 754 12.74 21.15 -39.61
CA VAL A 754 13.32 20.40 -38.47
C VAL A 754 12.88 18.95 -38.47
N SER A 755 13.84 18.02 -38.36
CA SER A 755 13.62 16.57 -38.33
C SER A 755 13.78 16.01 -36.91
N ILE A 756 12.90 15.10 -36.51
CA ILE A 756 13.06 14.31 -35.27
C ILE A 756 13.89 13.07 -35.58
N LYS A 757 14.91 12.80 -34.76
CA LYS A 757 15.78 11.63 -34.92
C LYS A 757 15.53 10.64 -33.78
N ILE A 758 15.06 9.46 -34.13
CA ILE A 758 15.10 8.28 -33.26
C ILE A 758 16.42 7.54 -33.42
N LYS A 759 16.69 6.63 -32.49
CA LYS A 759 17.93 5.89 -32.38
C LYS A 759 17.62 4.42 -32.08
N HIS A 760 18.27 3.51 -32.78
CA HIS A 760 18.09 2.05 -32.62
C HIS A 760 19.38 1.44 -32.06
N CYS A 761 19.26 0.80 -30.90
CA CYS A 761 20.37 0.23 -30.15
C CYS A 761 20.04 -1.21 -29.80
N ILE A 762 21.02 -2.11 -29.93
CA ILE A 762 20.87 -3.53 -29.58
C ILE A 762 21.90 -3.83 -28.50
N LEU A 763 21.45 -3.99 -27.25
CA LEU A 763 22.31 -4.35 -26.13
C LEU A 763 22.65 -5.85 -26.24
N ARG A 764 23.88 -6.15 -26.63
CA ARG A 764 24.43 -7.51 -26.59
C ARG A 764 24.97 -7.82 -25.21
N LYS A 765 24.92 -9.10 -24.81
CA LYS A 765 25.51 -9.55 -23.55
C LYS A 765 26.97 -9.93 -23.79
N ASP A 766 27.88 -9.18 -23.18
CA ASP A 766 29.31 -9.50 -23.17
C ASP A 766 29.62 -10.52 -22.05
N PRO A 767 30.29 -11.65 -22.32
CA PRO A 767 30.68 -12.62 -21.28
C PRO A 767 31.68 -12.10 -20.25
N THR A 768 32.40 -11.01 -20.54
CA THR A 768 33.47 -10.43 -19.71
C THR A 768 33.02 -9.24 -18.86
N TYR A 769 31.83 -8.69 -19.14
CA TYR A 769 31.27 -7.52 -18.44
C TYR A 769 29.98 -7.88 -17.69
N ASN A 770 29.85 -7.48 -16.42
CA ASN A 770 28.69 -7.83 -15.59
C ASN A 770 27.48 -6.91 -15.86
N GLY A 771 26.58 -7.34 -16.75
CA GLY A 771 25.36 -6.61 -17.10
C GLY A 771 25.51 -5.84 -18.41
N TYR A 772 25.08 -4.58 -18.45
CA TYR A 772 25.19 -3.72 -19.64
C TYR A 772 25.80 -2.34 -19.40
N GLY A 773 26.02 -1.90 -18.15
CA GLY A 773 26.63 -0.60 -17.86
C GLY A 773 25.73 0.60 -18.15
N LEU A 774 24.45 0.51 -17.79
CA LEU A 774 23.49 1.61 -17.90
C LEU A 774 22.69 1.77 -16.61
N VAL A 775 22.38 3.02 -16.25
CA VAL A 775 21.48 3.39 -15.15
C VAL A 775 20.19 3.98 -15.72
N LEU A 776 19.05 3.62 -15.14
CA LEU A 776 17.72 4.09 -15.59
C LEU A 776 17.08 5.01 -14.56
N ARG A 777 16.69 6.20 -14.99
CA ARG A 777 15.90 7.20 -14.24
C ARG A 777 14.50 7.32 -14.86
N TYR A 778 13.52 7.70 -14.05
CA TYR A 778 12.17 8.02 -14.48
C TYR A 778 11.81 9.44 -14.07
N GLN A 779 11.43 10.28 -15.03
CA GLN A 779 11.15 11.69 -14.80
C GLN A 779 10.05 12.16 -15.76
N ASN A 780 9.07 12.90 -15.25
CA ASN A 780 7.99 13.53 -16.04
C ASN A 780 7.22 12.57 -16.99
N GLY A 781 7.09 11.29 -16.60
CA GLY A 781 6.43 10.25 -17.40
C GLY A 781 7.31 9.58 -18.45
N LEU A 782 8.63 9.77 -18.40
CA LEU A 782 9.58 9.28 -19.41
C LEU A 782 10.70 8.46 -18.73
N HIS A 783 11.06 7.34 -19.35
CA HIS A 783 12.19 6.49 -18.94
C HIS A 783 13.44 6.96 -19.68
N LEU A 784 14.46 7.39 -18.96
CA LEU A 784 15.68 7.95 -19.53
C LEU A 784 16.94 7.24 -19.03
N ILE A 785 17.96 7.25 -19.89
CA ILE A 785 19.31 6.80 -19.56
C ILE A 785 19.95 7.88 -18.68
N ASP A 786 20.22 7.52 -17.43
CA ASP A 786 20.79 8.38 -16.40
C ASP A 786 22.31 8.46 -16.56
N GLN A 787 22.95 7.30 -16.63
CA GLN A 787 24.39 7.14 -16.81
C GLN A 787 24.65 5.96 -17.73
N VAL A 788 25.77 6.02 -18.45
CA VAL A 788 26.33 4.92 -19.23
C VAL A 788 27.81 4.81 -18.83
N GLU A 789 28.27 3.62 -18.49
CA GLU A 789 29.69 3.38 -18.19
C GLU A 789 30.49 3.31 -19.50
N ASP A 790 31.64 3.98 -19.57
CA ASP A 790 32.54 3.91 -20.73
C ASP A 790 32.97 2.46 -21.01
N ASP A 791 33.18 2.14 -22.29
CA ASP A 791 33.49 0.78 -22.81
C ASP A 791 32.48 -0.34 -22.44
N SER A 792 31.35 -0.01 -21.79
CA SER A 792 30.31 -0.99 -21.47
C SER A 792 29.52 -1.45 -22.70
N PRO A 793 28.79 -2.59 -22.62
CA PRO A 793 27.90 -3.03 -23.69
C PRO A 793 26.83 -2.00 -24.09
N ALA A 794 26.39 -1.13 -23.17
CA ALA A 794 25.51 0.00 -23.47
C ALA A 794 26.24 1.11 -24.25
N TYR A 795 27.45 1.48 -23.83
CA TYR A 795 28.28 2.46 -24.54
C TYR A 795 28.60 2.01 -25.97
N ILE A 796 28.97 0.74 -26.14
CA ILE A 796 29.28 0.08 -27.42
C ILE A 796 28.02 -0.08 -28.30
N ALA A 797 26.86 -0.41 -27.71
CA ALA A 797 25.58 -0.35 -28.42
C ALA A 797 25.12 1.10 -28.74
N GLY A 798 25.90 2.09 -28.33
CA GLY A 798 25.75 3.50 -28.67
C GLY A 798 24.88 4.32 -27.72
N LEU A 799 24.42 3.78 -26.59
CA LEU A 799 23.64 4.55 -25.60
C LEU A 799 24.48 5.71 -25.05
N ARG A 800 23.81 6.81 -24.71
CA ARG A 800 24.39 8.00 -24.04
C ARG A 800 23.39 8.53 -23.00
N GLU A 801 23.87 9.35 -22.07
CA GLU A 801 23.01 10.08 -21.11
C GLU A 801 21.93 10.90 -21.83
N ASP A 802 20.75 11.05 -21.20
CA ASP A 802 19.58 11.78 -21.72
C ASP A 802 18.97 11.23 -23.03
N ASP A 803 19.35 10.02 -23.47
CA ASP A 803 18.51 9.19 -24.34
C ASP A 803 17.24 8.76 -23.57
N ILE A 804 16.09 8.76 -24.25
CA ILE A 804 14.78 8.38 -23.70
C ILE A 804 14.26 7.14 -24.41
N ILE A 805 13.84 6.13 -23.65
CA ILE A 805 13.33 4.86 -24.17
C ILE A 805 11.87 5.01 -24.58
N LEU A 806 11.58 4.71 -25.85
CA LEU A 806 10.23 4.65 -26.41
C LEU A 806 9.71 3.20 -26.45
N TYR A 807 10.59 2.26 -26.84
CA TYR A 807 10.30 0.83 -26.92
C TYR A 807 11.48 -0.01 -26.42
N ALA A 808 11.16 -1.19 -25.87
CA ALA A 808 12.11 -2.25 -25.54
C ALA A 808 11.53 -3.61 -25.96
N ASP A 809 12.29 -4.40 -26.72
CA ASP A 809 11.88 -5.67 -27.36
C ASP A 809 10.46 -5.58 -27.97
N LYS A 810 10.31 -4.65 -28.93
CA LYS A 810 9.06 -4.38 -29.69
C LYS A 810 7.84 -3.96 -28.84
N LYS A 811 7.97 -3.85 -27.51
CA LYS A 811 6.93 -3.37 -26.60
C LYS A 811 7.10 -1.88 -26.31
N ASN A 812 6.01 -1.10 -26.45
CA ASN A 812 6.01 0.31 -26.05
C ASN A 812 6.21 0.42 -24.52
N VAL A 813 7.12 1.30 -24.08
CA VAL A 813 7.42 1.49 -22.65
C VAL A 813 6.87 2.79 -22.07
N GLN A 814 6.36 3.71 -22.90
CA GLN A 814 5.83 5.01 -22.46
C GLN A 814 4.60 4.88 -21.54
N GLN A 815 3.85 3.78 -21.68
CA GLN A 815 2.69 3.46 -20.83
C GLN A 815 3.00 2.48 -19.68
N LEU A 816 4.27 2.08 -19.50
CA LEU A 816 4.70 1.15 -18.44
C LEU A 816 5.26 1.90 -17.24
N THR A 817 5.13 1.30 -16.04
CA THR A 817 5.80 1.86 -14.85
C THR A 817 7.31 1.67 -14.94
N HIS A 818 8.06 2.45 -14.17
CA HIS A 818 9.52 2.37 -14.15
C HIS A 818 10.03 0.97 -13.72
N ASP A 819 9.32 0.35 -12.79
CA ASP A 819 9.64 -1.00 -12.32
C ASP A 819 9.24 -2.06 -13.34
N ASP A 820 8.14 -1.90 -14.09
CA ASP A 820 7.81 -2.78 -15.23
C ASP A 820 8.92 -2.76 -16.30
N VAL A 821 9.50 -1.60 -16.59
CA VAL A 821 10.59 -1.45 -17.56
C VAL A 821 11.89 -2.07 -17.04
N LYS A 822 12.22 -1.85 -15.75
CA LYS A 822 13.35 -2.52 -15.08
C LYS A 822 13.18 -4.04 -15.05
N ILE A 823 11.97 -4.54 -14.77
CA ILE A 823 11.64 -5.98 -14.78
C ILE A 823 11.70 -6.54 -16.20
N LEU A 824 11.22 -5.81 -17.22
CA LEU A 824 11.30 -6.21 -18.63
C LEU A 824 12.77 -6.39 -19.07
N ILE A 825 13.60 -5.36 -18.87
CA ILE A 825 15.02 -5.39 -19.26
C ILE A 825 15.78 -6.49 -18.49
N ARG A 826 15.54 -6.64 -17.18
CA ARG A 826 16.11 -7.75 -16.39
C ARG A 826 15.66 -9.13 -16.91
N LYS A 827 14.38 -9.29 -17.24
CA LYS A 827 13.81 -10.56 -17.74
C LYS A 827 14.36 -10.95 -19.12
N LEU A 828 14.65 -9.97 -19.99
CA LEU A 828 15.31 -10.20 -21.27
C LEU A 828 16.79 -10.57 -21.08
N SER A 829 17.48 -9.92 -20.14
CA SER A 829 18.87 -10.25 -19.77
C SER A 829 19.01 -11.66 -19.19
N ILE A 830 18.09 -12.07 -18.29
CA ILE A 830 18.03 -13.42 -17.72
C ILE A 830 17.77 -14.48 -18.80
N LYS A 831 16.98 -14.15 -19.84
CA LYS A 831 16.77 -15.00 -21.01
C LYS A 831 17.98 -15.11 -21.95
N ASN A 832 19.06 -14.38 -21.67
CA ASN A 832 20.28 -14.37 -22.48
C ASN A 832 20.05 -13.95 -23.95
N MET A 833 19.11 -13.02 -24.16
CA MET A 833 18.77 -12.45 -25.48
C MET A 833 19.40 -11.06 -25.65
N ASP A 834 19.69 -10.68 -26.89
CA ASP A 834 19.97 -9.29 -27.27
C ASP A 834 18.73 -8.42 -26.98
N ILE A 835 18.93 -7.23 -26.38
CA ILE A 835 17.82 -6.32 -26.04
C ILE A 835 17.75 -5.20 -27.08
N ASP A 836 16.73 -5.26 -27.93
CA ASP A 836 16.36 -4.21 -28.88
C ASP A 836 15.74 -3.00 -28.15
N LEU A 837 16.28 -1.81 -28.37
CA LEU A 837 15.80 -0.54 -27.82
C LEU A 837 15.60 0.49 -28.94
N ILE A 838 14.43 1.14 -28.96
CA ILE A 838 14.21 2.39 -29.71
C ILE A 838 14.19 3.56 -28.74
N LEU A 839 15.08 4.52 -29.02
CA LEU A 839 15.38 5.67 -28.19
C LEU A 839 15.14 6.98 -28.97
N MET A 840 15.05 8.11 -28.25
CA MET A 840 15.14 9.46 -28.82
C MET A 840 15.91 10.39 -27.89
N LYS A 841 16.48 11.50 -28.40
CA LYS A 841 17.06 12.52 -27.52
C LYS A 841 15.98 13.32 -26.79
N LYS A 842 16.21 13.61 -25.51
CA LYS A 842 15.41 14.52 -24.66
C LYS A 842 15.09 15.87 -25.30
N SER A 843 16.00 16.40 -26.13
CA SER A 843 15.82 17.65 -26.90
C SER A 843 14.63 17.64 -27.87
N ASP A 844 14.23 16.46 -28.37
CA ASP A 844 13.17 16.33 -29.37
C ASP A 844 11.79 16.00 -28.76
N VAL A 845 11.71 15.75 -27.44
CA VAL A 845 10.46 15.38 -26.75
C VAL A 845 9.30 16.37 -26.99
N PRO A 846 9.49 17.71 -26.94
CA PRO A 846 8.39 18.64 -27.21
C PRO A 846 7.86 18.54 -28.64
N ARG A 847 8.76 18.29 -29.60
CA ARG A 847 8.43 18.12 -31.03
C ARG A 847 7.68 16.81 -31.26
N TYR A 848 8.13 15.74 -30.59
CA TYR A 848 7.50 14.42 -30.63
C TYR A 848 6.06 14.47 -30.14
N LYS A 849 5.81 15.04 -28.95
CA LYS A 849 4.47 15.14 -28.38
C LYS A 849 3.52 15.96 -29.25
N ASN A 850 3.97 17.12 -29.71
CA ASN A 850 3.19 17.97 -30.62
C ASN A 850 2.81 17.26 -31.94
N TYR A 851 3.65 16.35 -32.45
CA TYR A 851 3.32 15.54 -33.62
C TYR A 851 2.39 14.36 -33.28
N GLU A 852 2.62 13.67 -32.16
CA GLU A 852 1.77 12.58 -31.65
C GLU A 852 0.34 13.05 -31.34
N GLU A 853 0.17 14.30 -30.89
CA GLU A 853 -1.12 14.95 -30.66
C GLU A 853 -1.83 15.38 -31.96
N THR A 854 -1.11 15.51 -33.08
CA THR A 854 -1.66 15.98 -34.37
C THR A 854 -1.72 14.91 -35.46
N ASN A 855 -1.00 13.80 -35.33
CA ASN A 855 -0.84 12.76 -36.35
C ASN A 855 -0.81 11.36 -35.74
N SER A 856 -1.53 10.40 -36.34
CA SER A 856 -1.46 8.99 -35.94
C SER A 856 -0.14 8.34 -36.38
N ILE A 857 0.83 8.23 -35.46
CA ILE A 857 2.13 7.60 -35.72
C ILE A 857 1.94 6.11 -35.99
N ASN A 858 2.13 5.68 -37.24
CA ASN A 858 2.12 4.26 -37.61
C ASN A 858 3.45 3.59 -37.22
N TRP A 859 3.55 3.27 -35.94
CA TRP A 859 4.71 2.58 -35.37
C TRP A 859 5.05 1.26 -36.07
N LYS A 860 4.08 0.53 -36.62
CA LYS A 860 4.36 -0.74 -37.31
C LYS A 860 5.19 -0.50 -38.57
N LEU A 861 4.80 0.46 -39.40
CA LEU A 861 5.58 0.85 -40.59
C LEU A 861 7.00 1.35 -40.21
N ILE A 862 7.13 2.04 -39.08
CA ILE A 862 8.42 2.49 -38.55
C ILE A 862 9.28 1.29 -38.10
N PHE A 863 8.71 0.31 -37.39
CA PHE A 863 9.41 -0.94 -37.03
C PHE A 863 9.83 -1.74 -38.26
N ASP A 864 8.92 -1.95 -39.21
CA ASP A 864 9.19 -2.71 -40.43
C ASP A 864 10.32 -2.03 -41.23
N ASN A 865 10.33 -0.69 -41.34
CA ASN A 865 11.42 0.06 -41.96
C ASN A 865 12.74 0.05 -41.17
N ILE A 866 12.71 0.02 -39.83
CA ILE A 866 13.93 -0.09 -38.99
C ILE A 866 14.55 -1.48 -39.15
N LEU A 867 13.74 -2.52 -39.08
CA LEU A 867 14.18 -3.92 -39.11
C LEU A 867 14.59 -4.38 -40.52
N ASN A 868 13.99 -3.82 -41.59
CA ASN A 868 14.37 -4.09 -42.98
C ASN A 868 15.65 -3.34 -43.39
N THR A 869 16.80 -3.74 -42.85
CA THR A 869 18.11 -3.30 -43.36
C THR A 869 18.55 -4.13 -44.57
N ASP A 870 17.94 -3.92 -45.75
CA ASP A 870 18.56 -4.32 -47.03
C ASP A 870 18.03 -3.63 -48.31
N THR A 871 17.34 -2.48 -48.20
CA THR A 871 17.13 -1.58 -49.36
C THR A 871 17.24 -0.11 -48.97
N ILE A 872 18.00 0.68 -49.74
CA ILE A 872 17.97 2.14 -49.71
C ILE A 872 17.21 2.64 -50.95
N PRO A 873 16.03 3.27 -50.78
CA PRO A 873 15.46 4.12 -51.81
C PRO A 873 16.10 5.51 -51.68
N THR A 874 16.99 5.86 -52.61
CA THR A 874 17.43 7.25 -52.81
C THR A 874 16.29 8.10 -53.33
N GLU A 875 16.16 9.34 -52.83
CA GLU A 875 15.42 10.36 -53.57
C GLU A 875 16.11 10.62 -54.91
N GLN A 876 15.35 10.58 -56.01
CA GLN A 876 15.49 11.59 -57.04
C GLN A 876 14.17 11.85 -57.76
N SER A 877 13.96 13.11 -58.11
CA SER A 877 12.79 13.61 -58.82
C SER A 877 13.06 13.71 -60.32
N THR A 878 12.00 13.66 -61.14
CA THR A 878 11.80 14.65 -62.22
C THR A 878 10.40 14.56 -62.85
N SER A 879 9.81 15.75 -63.04
CA SER A 879 9.08 16.27 -64.23
C SER A 879 8.72 15.31 -65.40
N SER A 880 7.66 15.49 -66.18
CA SER A 880 6.86 16.69 -66.49
C SER A 880 5.51 16.35 -67.17
N SER A 881 4.88 17.31 -67.86
CA SER A 881 3.53 17.31 -68.49
C SER A 881 2.39 17.25 -67.46
N ILE A 882 1.48 18.24 -67.35
CA ILE A 882 0.70 19.02 -68.33
C ILE A 882 -0.35 18.17 -69.05
N HIS A 883 -1.56 18.18 -68.50
CA HIS A 883 -2.74 18.40 -69.32
C HIS A 883 -3.81 19.19 -68.55
N SER A 884 -4.34 20.23 -69.19
CA SER A 884 -5.68 20.76 -68.93
C SER A 884 -6.72 19.75 -69.45
N SER A 885 -8.02 19.79 -69.11
CA SER A 885 -8.86 20.99 -68.98
C SER A 885 -10.18 20.74 -68.23
N ASN A 886 -10.78 21.83 -67.77
CA ASN A 886 -12.22 22.14 -67.75
C ASN A 886 -13.27 21.25 -67.01
N ASP A 887 -13.89 21.93 -66.03
CA ASP A 887 -15.33 22.28 -65.95
C ASP A 887 -16.34 21.48 -65.09
N GLN A 888 -16.91 22.25 -64.13
CA GLN A 888 -18.34 22.46 -63.86
C GLN A 888 -19.29 21.24 -63.86
N LYS A 889 -20.07 20.99 -62.80
CA LYS A 889 -20.99 21.94 -62.10
C LYS A 889 -21.17 21.54 -60.62
N LYS A 890 -21.44 22.45 -59.69
CA LYS A 890 -22.79 22.83 -59.17
C LYS A 890 -23.74 21.62 -58.98
N ARG A 891 -24.45 21.44 -57.85
CA ARG A 891 -24.87 22.44 -56.84
C ARG A 891 -25.32 21.75 -55.53
N VAL A 892 -25.03 22.37 -54.38
CA VAL A 892 -25.84 22.44 -53.14
C VAL A 892 -26.63 21.19 -52.72
N MET A 893 -26.21 20.59 -51.59
CA MET A 893 -26.93 20.82 -50.32
C MET A 893 -25.93 20.93 -49.16
#